data_AF-A0A928BU28-F1
#
_entry.id   AF-A0A928BU28-F1
#
_cell.length_a   1.000
_cell.length_b   1.000
_cell.length_c   1.000
_cell.angle_alpha   90.00
_cell.angle_beta   90.00
_cell.angle_gamma   90.00
#
_symmetry.space_group_name_H-M   'P 1'
#
loop_
_entity.id
_entity.type
_entity.pdbx_description
1 polymer ?
#
loop_
_entity_poly.entity_id
_entity_poly.type
_entity_poly.pdbx_seq_one_letter_code
_entity_poly.pdbx_strand_id
1 'polypeptide(L)'
;MTKKIIILTIACLFACCPTLRAEANYMRDYTNENPLIIVSDWEFPPYEFRNDHGDPDGYNVEVLSLILDKLNIPHKFVMMEWYKCTEAFDNHEADLIHALKFKYEGPEFEYTRNMITYYNIRAIRLRSTRPLRRISQLTAEDTLTLKKNDYVDLKVSAMKNKEFATEYHAPREALMGIRNGKYKYYMWGEQPLKMKVKELGLDGIEFDETDMPAGELRIVGYDKELIHAIDDMFARLEQSGDIEKLHDKWFYPENVHNDASPMALILLTAIIIAAIVILLFSHMMRIRVKKAIEKSIDMNQLMTEALRSGNYYVIEYDIQTQRLRNSYGDMLPKEGLSHDEFMKRLPDTEKGKFNEAMRLMSQGEKDLGYLKRRYNRGTTNNPDWRWIEGHAVVENEDGKPRYVITSFRDYTHEIVEERINEEIASKYQSMFSNGLIAMSFYAKDGTLIDVNKRMSELCEFDKDGEEFFRQMNLFDVALVKGQYQKGDKESFHVCQRMFYPEIGIFKYIEIKVHPTFDDEGELQFYVVTARDMTAERRLYLEQAKHDKELKKATKDIQFYEKQLGYLLENSKMFLWTFDLKEGLIHFSYSGHKSDYTKTLDVFFGGATDEFRESAFKEAKEAIAHAKPYNKIVHFKYTMINPGPVWYVISGIPKFDENGNLSHYFGVARNIDYLMEAQQKLKDETKRAEESGKMKAAFLANMTHEIRTPLNAIVGFSDLLPVVESHEDRMEFIRIIRNNCDMLMRLINDILEASNVGQSLAIRPEEVDFAKVFDDICQTLAQRVDEAGVQFIKDNPYDSFMATLDKGRIQQVLTNFTTNAIKYTHQGHIKLGYREQEDGIYFYCEDTGAGIPKDKQDAVFERFVKLNDYVQGTGLGLSICKAIAERCNGKIGVTSEGEGHGSTFWMWTPRNISERI
;
A
#
# COMPACT_ATOMS: atom_id res chain seq x y z
N MET A 1 6.66 -25.72 49.74
CA MET A 1 7.15 -26.99 49.15
C MET A 1 6.08 -28.05 49.41
N THR A 2 5.06 -28.31 48.60
CA THR A 2 4.86 -28.04 47.16
C THR A 2 6.03 -28.51 46.30
N LYS A 3 6.04 -29.81 45.99
CA LYS A 3 6.62 -30.43 44.79
C LYS A 3 6.53 -31.94 44.94
N LYS A 4 6.11 -32.61 43.86
CA LYS A 4 6.09 -34.07 43.65
C LYS A 4 5.01 -34.81 44.43
N ILE A 5 3.92 -35.17 43.73
CA ILE A 5 3.04 -36.37 43.90
C ILE A 5 1.69 -36.18 43.16
N ILE A 6 1.48 -35.07 42.41
CA ILE A 6 0.34 -34.91 41.48
C ILE A 6 0.81 -34.58 40.05
N ILE A 7 1.86 -35.28 39.57
CA ILE A 7 2.29 -35.26 38.15
C ILE A 7 2.70 -36.70 37.73
N LEU A 8 1.93 -37.72 38.10
CA LEU A 8 2.21 -39.09 37.64
C LEU A 8 0.96 -39.91 37.28
N THR A 9 -0.20 -39.26 37.08
CA THR A 9 -1.45 -39.95 36.70
C THR A 9 -2.17 -39.31 35.49
N ILE A 10 -1.44 -38.54 34.68
CA ILE A 10 -1.87 -38.11 33.33
C ILE A 10 -0.67 -38.31 32.38
N ALA A 11 -0.20 -39.56 32.27
CA ALA A 11 0.90 -39.95 31.38
C ALA A 11 0.63 -41.25 30.60
N CYS A 12 -0.60 -41.79 30.64
CA CYS A 12 -0.95 -43.06 29.95
C CYS A 12 -2.23 -43.00 29.09
N LEU A 13 -2.65 -41.82 28.61
CA LEU A 13 -3.83 -41.71 27.72
C LEU A 13 -3.60 -40.85 26.46
N PHE A 14 -2.33 -40.66 26.06
CA PHE A 14 -1.97 -40.09 24.74
C PHE A 14 -0.87 -40.94 24.06
N ALA A 15 -1.05 -42.26 24.08
CA ALA A 15 -0.22 -43.19 23.31
C ALA A 15 -1.13 -44.27 22.71
N CYS A 16 -1.90 -43.89 21.70
CA CYS A 16 -2.47 -44.73 20.64
C CYS A 16 -3.60 -43.96 19.93
N CYS A 17 -3.23 -43.04 19.04
CA CYS A 17 -4.00 -42.84 17.82
C CYS A 17 -3.04 -42.26 16.78
N PRO A 18 -3.03 -42.78 15.54
CA PRO A 18 -1.92 -42.60 14.62
C PRO A 18 -1.83 -41.13 14.19
N THR A 19 -0.61 -40.61 14.19
CA THR A 19 -0.24 -39.53 13.27
C THR A 19 -0.82 -39.86 11.90
N LEU A 20 -1.68 -38.99 11.38
CA LEU A 20 -2.03 -38.94 9.97
C LEU A 20 -0.73 -38.70 9.19
N ARG A 21 0.01 -39.79 8.94
CA ARG A 21 0.80 -39.94 7.72
C ARG A 21 -0.25 -39.95 6.62
N ALA A 22 -0.47 -38.80 6.01
CA ALA A 22 -0.98 -38.78 4.66
C ALA A 22 -0.03 -39.67 3.85
N GLU A 23 -0.58 -40.64 3.14
CA GLU A 23 0.15 -41.50 2.23
C GLU A 23 0.83 -40.63 1.17
N ALA A 24 2.09 -40.30 1.40
CA ALA A 24 3.00 -39.86 0.36
C ALA A 24 3.34 -41.09 -0.48
N ASN A 25 2.55 -41.34 -1.52
CA ASN A 25 3.01 -42.10 -2.66
C ASN A 25 3.34 -41.11 -3.78
N TYR A 26 4.63 -41.08 -4.14
CA TYR A 26 5.29 -40.30 -5.20
C TYR A 26 5.71 -38.86 -4.88
N MET A 27 6.46 -38.66 -3.79
CA MET A 27 7.52 -37.65 -3.78
C MET A 27 8.85 -38.38 -4.04
N ARG A 28 9.74 -37.84 -4.86
CA ARG A 28 11.15 -38.30 -4.88
C ARG A 28 11.66 -38.28 -3.43
N ASP A 29 12.22 -39.38 -2.94
CA ASP A 29 12.86 -39.41 -1.62
C ASP A 29 14.16 -38.58 -1.67
N TYR A 30 14.06 -37.28 -1.36
CA TYR A 30 15.22 -36.40 -1.24
C TYR A 30 16.00 -36.74 0.04
N THR A 31 17.31 -36.90 -0.10
CA THR A 31 18.22 -37.24 1.01
C THR A 31 19.41 -36.28 1.03
N ASN A 32 20.20 -36.28 2.10
CA ASN A 32 21.42 -35.46 2.14
C ASN A 32 22.46 -35.88 1.07
N GLU A 33 22.41 -37.13 0.61
CA GLU A 33 23.29 -37.65 -0.45
C GLU A 33 22.76 -37.32 -1.86
N ASN A 34 21.44 -37.17 -2.00
CA ASN A 34 20.77 -36.75 -3.22
C ASN A 34 19.74 -35.65 -2.91
N PRO A 35 20.20 -34.41 -2.68
CA PRO A 35 19.33 -33.29 -2.31
C PRO A 35 18.56 -32.76 -3.52
N LEU A 36 17.46 -32.05 -3.26
CA LEU A 36 16.73 -31.28 -4.26
C LEU A 36 17.65 -30.21 -4.87
N ILE A 37 17.80 -30.21 -6.19
CA ILE A 37 18.69 -29.29 -6.90
C ILE A 37 17.90 -28.08 -7.40
N ILE A 38 18.31 -26.89 -6.97
CA ILE A 38 17.70 -25.61 -7.34
C ILE A 38 18.72 -24.81 -8.13
N VAL A 39 18.39 -24.37 -9.34
CA VAL A 39 19.26 -23.49 -10.11
C VAL A 39 18.83 -22.04 -9.95
N SER A 40 19.80 -21.18 -9.66
CA SER A 40 19.57 -19.77 -9.32
C SER A 40 20.58 -18.86 -10.00
N ASP A 41 20.10 -17.67 -10.37
CA ASP A 41 20.92 -16.67 -11.03
C ASP A 41 21.97 -16.11 -10.09
N TRP A 42 23.25 -16.21 -10.45
CA TRP A 42 24.33 -15.73 -9.60
C TRP A 42 24.51 -14.21 -9.58
N GLU A 43 23.79 -13.48 -10.44
CA GLU A 43 23.94 -12.04 -10.63
C GLU A 43 22.56 -11.38 -10.82
N PHE A 44 21.70 -11.44 -9.79
CA PHE A 44 20.38 -10.80 -9.72
C PHE A 44 20.02 -10.27 -8.31
N PRO A 45 20.86 -9.41 -7.69
CA PRO A 45 20.60 -8.89 -6.34
C PRO A 45 19.44 -7.87 -6.31
N PRO A 46 18.66 -7.76 -5.21
CA PRO A 46 18.79 -8.51 -3.95
C PRO A 46 18.04 -9.86 -3.96
N TYR A 47 17.55 -10.32 -5.11
CA TYR A 47 16.68 -11.49 -5.21
C TYR A 47 17.46 -12.80 -5.13
N GLU A 48 18.43 -12.99 -6.03
CA GLU A 48 19.28 -14.18 -6.13
C GLU A 48 20.66 -13.76 -6.61
N PHE A 49 21.69 -14.03 -5.82
CA PHE A 49 23.04 -13.70 -6.21
C PHE A 49 24.06 -14.50 -5.40
N ARG A 50 25.31 -14.46 -5.85
CA ARG A 50 26.44 -15.00 -5.10
C ARG A 50 27.03 -13.89 -4.23
N ASN A 51 27.07 -14.10 -2.91
CA ASN A 51 27.65 -13.11 -2.00
C ASN A 51 29.19 -13.08 -2.09
N ASP A 52 29.80 -12.17 -1.33
CA ASP A 52 31.26 -11.97 -1.31
C ASP A 52 32.05 -13.20 -0.86
N HIS A 53 31.42 -14.13 -0.13
CA HIS A 53 32.02 -15.41 0.29
C HIS A 53 31.88 -16.51 -0.75
N GLY A 54 31.10 -16.27 -1.81
CA GLY A 54 30.87 -17.24 -2.86
C GLY A 54 29.68 -18.17 -2.59
N ASP A 55 28.84 -17.87 -1.59
CA ASP A 55 27.67 -18.67 -1.22
C ASP A 55 26.39 -18.14 -1.90
N PRO A 56 25.37 -19.00 -2.11
CA PRO A 56 24.04 -18.58 -2.54
C PRO A 56 23.41 -17.61 -1.53
N ASP A 57 22.91 -16.47 -2.00
CA ASP A 57 22.34 -15.43 -1.15
C ASP A 57 21.22 -14.67 -1.86
N GLY A 58 20.40 -13.96 -1.08
CA GLY A 58 19.30 -13.15 -1.58
C GLY A 58 17.92 -13.60 -1.11
N TYR A 59 16.94 -12.73 -1.34
CA TYR A 59 15.56 -12.89 -0.86
C TYR A 59 14.92 -14.21 -1.31
N ASN A 60 14.99 -14.54 -2.60
CA ASN A 60 14.35 -15.77 -3.12
C ASN A 60 15.06 -17.03 -2.60
N VAL A 61 16.39 -16.97 -2.44
CA VAL A 61 17.19 -18.07 -1.88
C VAL A 61 16.77 -18.34 -0.43
N GLU A 62 16.70 -17.30 0.41
CA GLU A 62 16.31 -17.45 1.82
C GLU A 62 14.85 -17.88 1.99
N VAL A 63 13.93 -17.33 1.18
CA VAL A 63 12.51 -17.73 1.23
C VAL A 63 12.35 -19.19 0.87
N LEU A 64 12.93 -19.65 -0.24
CA LEU A 64 12.81 -21.03 -0.67
C LEU A 64 13.55 -21.99 0.28
N SER A 65 14.73 -21.61 0.78
CA SER A 65 15.44 -22.37 1.80
C SER A 65 14.58 -22.57 3.06
N LEU A 66 13.97 -21.48 3.57
CA LEU A 66 13.13 -21.54 4.75
C LEU A 66 11.91 -22.45 4.55
N ILE A 67 11.28 -22.40 3.37
CA ILE A 67 10.17 -23.29 3.02
C ILE A 67 10.61 -24.75 3.04
N LEU A 68 11.69 -25.08 2.35
CA LEU A 68 12.18 -26.45 2.21
C LEU A 68 12.68 -27.01 3.53
N ASP A 69 13.31 -26.19 4.37
CA ASP A 69 13.72 -26.54 5.73
C ASP A 69 12.50 -26.88 6.60
N LYS A 70 11.42 -26.10 6.52
CA LYS A 70 10.16 -26.39 7.23
C LYS A 70 9.45 -27.65 6.72
N LEU A 71 9.70 -28.04 5.47
CA LEU A 71 9.22 -29.27 4.86
C LEU A 71 10.16 -30.47 5.10
N ASN A 72 11.31 -30.27 5.78
CA ASN A 72 12.37 -31.28 5.95
C ASN A 72 12.88 -31.85 4.61
N ILE A 73 13.04 -31.00 3.59
CA ILE A 73 13.58 -31.40 2.28
C ILE A 73 15.04 -30.93 2.17
N PRO A 74 16.02 -31.86 2.15
CA PRO A 74 17.41 -31.52 1.87
C PRO A 74 17.53 -30.91 0.47
N HIS A 75 18.18 -29.76 0.36
CA HIS A 75 18.23 -29.01 -0.88
C HIS A 75 19.59 -28.33 -1.09
N LYS A 76 19.88 -27.99 -2.35
CA LYS A 76 21.13 -27.34 -2.74
C LYS A 76 20.89 -26.34 -3.87
N PHE A 77 21.29 -25.09 -3.64
CA PHE A 77 21.32 -24.06 -4.67
C PHE A 77 22.59 -24.17 -5.51
N VAL A 78 22.44 -24.17 -6.83
CA VAL A 78 23.52 -24.16 -7.82
C VAL A 78 23.48 -22.81 -8.54
N MET A 79 24.40 -21.93 -8.17
CA MET A 79 24.49 -20.56 -8.69
C MET A 79 25.23 -20.53 -10.02
N MET A 80 24.58 -20.03 -11.07
CA MET A 80 25.19 -19.89 -12.41
C MET A 80 24.60 -18.70 -13.17
N GLU A 81 25.13 -18.41 -14.37
CA GLU A 81 24.55 -17.39 -15.26
C GLU A 81 23.12 -17.79 -15.64
N TRP A 82 22.19 -16.83 -15.64
CA TRP A 82 20.77 -17.10 -15.91
C TRP A 82 20.48 -17.99 -17.13
N TYR A 83 21.15 -17.77 -18.27
CA TYR A 83 20.92 -18.62 -19.44
C TYR A 83 21.32 -20.08 -19.20
N LYS A 84 22.38 -20.34 -18.41
CA LYS A 84 22.77 -21.68 -17.98
C LYS A 84 21.78 -22.25 -16.98
N CYS A 85 21.22 -21.44 -16.06
CA CYS A 85 20.15 -21.91 -15.16
C CYS A 85 19.00 -22.47 -15.98
N THR A 86 18.60 -21.73 -17.02
CA THR A 86 17.48 -22.14 -17.86
C THR A 86 17.81 -23.37 -18.70
N GLU A 87 19.02 -23.47 -19.26
CA GLU A 87 19.45 -24.69 -19.99
C GLU A 87 19.53 -25.91 -19.06
N ALA A 88 20.10 -25.77 -17.85
CA ALA A 88 20.21 -26.84 -16.87
C ALA A 88 18.83 -27.31 -16.38
N PHE A 89 17.90 -26.38 -16.13
CA PHE A 89 16.53 -26.71 -15.79
C PHE A 89 15.86 -27.44 -16.96
N ASP A 90 15.84 -26.86 -18.16
CA ASP A 90 15.21 -27.42 -19.35
C ASP A 90 15.75 -28.83 -19.71
N ASN A 91 17.02 -29.13 -19.38
CA ASN A 91 17.66 -30.44 -19.54
C ASN A 91 17.40 -31.44 -18.40
N HIS A 92 16.57 -31.09 -17.40
CA HIS A 92 16.31 -31.86 -16.19
C HIS A 92 17.54 -32.12 -15.30
N GLU A 93 18.53 -31.22 -15.34
CA GLU A 93 19.69 -31.25 -14.43
C GLU A 93 19.37 -30.59 -13.07
N ALA A 94 18.24 -29.89 -12.97
CA ALA A 94 17.73 -29.26 -11.77
C ALA A 94 16.24 -29.57 -11.57
N ASP A 95 15.80 -29.61 -10.32
CA ASP A 95 14.43 -29.91 -9.95
C ASP A 95 13.55 -28.64 -9.88
N LEU A 96 14.13 -27.50 -9.46
CA LEU A 96 13.44 -26.22 -9.31
C LEU A 96 14.23 -25.04 -9.90
N ILE A 97 13.49 -24.03 -10.36
CA ILE A 97 14.02 -22.73 -10.80
C ILE A 97 13.06 -21.60 -10.42
N HIS A 98 13.59 -20.41 -10.10
CA HIS A 98 12.76 -19.20 -10.03
C HIS A 98 12.60 -18.62 -11.43
N ALA A 99 11.41 -18.67 -11.99
CA ALA A 99 11.16 -18.24 -13.36
C ALA A 99 9.79 -17.60 -13.54
N LEU A 100 9.63 -16.94 -14.68
CA LEU A 100 8.38 -16.35 -15.09
C LEU A 100 7.46 -17.40 -15.70
N LYS A 101 6.18 -17.35 -15.32
CA LYS A 101 5.15 -18.24 -15.86
C LYS A 101 5.15 -18.31 -17.39
N PHE A 102 5.28 -17.15 -18.06
CA PHE A 102 5.24 -17.05 -19.53
C PHE A 102 6.30 -17.91 -20.24
N LYS A 103 7.42 -18.23 -19.60
CA LYS A 103 8.46 -19.09 -20.20
C LYS A 103 8.09 -20.58 -20.15
N TYR A 104 7.30 -20.99 -19.15
CA TYR A 104 7.05 -22.38 -18.79
C TYR A 104 5.54 -22.69 -18.79
N GLU A 105 4.88 -22.48 -19.94
CA GLU A 105 3.41 -22.69 -20.10
C GLU A 105 3.04 -24.10 -20.63
N GLY A 106 3.97 -25.05 -20.65
CA GLY A 106 3.75 -26.43 -21.09
C GLY A 106 3.12 -27.34 -20.01
N PRO A 107 2.41 -28.42 -20.40
CA PRO A 107 1.82 -29.39 -19.47
C PRO A 107 2.83 -30.15 -18.60
N GLU A 108 4.12 -30.12 -18.96
CA GLU A 108 5.22 -30.73 -18.23
C GLU A 108 5.76 -29.88 -17.06
N PHE A 109 5.37 -28.61 -16.98
CA PHE A 109 5.83 -27.69 -15.93
C PHE A 109 4.74 -27.41 -14.91
N GLU A 110 5.12 -27.46 -13.64
CA GLU A 110 4.30 -27.06 -12.50
C GLU A 110 4.92 -25.83 -11.86
N TYR A 111 4.10 -24.90 -11.37
CA TYR A 111 4.58 -23.66 -10.78
C TYR A 111 3.67 -23.19 -9.65
N THR A 112 4.25 -22.45 -8.70
CA THR A 112 3.52 -21.94 -7.53
C THR A 112 2.34 -21.07 -7.95
N ARG A 113 1.21 -21.21 -7.27
CA ARG A 113 0.00 -20.41 -7.48
C ARG A 113 0.22 -18.96 -7.09
N ASN A 114 0.96 -18.73 -6.01
CA ASN A 114 1.38 -17.41 -5.59
C ASN A 114 2.73 -17.04 -6.24
N MET A 115 2.90 -15.78 -6.61
CA MET A 115 4.21 -15.26 -6.96
C MET A 115 5.04 -15.10 -5.68
N ILE A 116 6.31 -15.47 -5.73
CA ILE A 116 7.23 -15.31 -4.60
C ILE A 116 7.73 -13.87 -4.54
N THR A 117 7.97 -13.27 -5.70
CA THR A 117 8.40 -11.88 -5.79
C THR A 117 8.06 -11.28 -7.15
N TYR A 118 8.09 -9.95 -7.24
CA TYR A 118 8.00 -9.24 -8.49
C TYR A 118 9.05 -8.13 -8.56
N TYR A 119 9.40 -7.72 -9.79
CA TYR A 119 10.35 -6.63 -10.00
C TYR A 119 9.95 -5.77 -11.20
N ASN A 120 10.13 -4.46 -11.05
CA ASN A 120 9.93 -3.50 -12.13
C ASN A 120 11.12 -3.50 -13.08
N ILE A 121 10.87 -3.22 -14.36
CA ILE A 121 11.92 -3.01 -15.36
C ILE A 121 12.20 -1.52 -15.52
N ARG A 122 13.48 -1.17 -15.67
CA ARG A 122 13.92 0.18 -16.05
C ARG A 122 14.87 0.09 -17.24
N ALA A 123 14.85 1.11 -18.08
CA ALA A 123 15.90 1.34 -19.06
C ALA A 123 16.95 2.26 -18.45
N ILE A 124 18.21 1.90 -18.61
CA ILE A 124 19.35 2.69 -18.16
C ILE A 124 20.08 3.27 -19.36
N ARG A 125 20.46 4.55 -19.25
CA ARG A 125 21.15 5.30 -20.32
C ARG A 125 22.04 6.39 -19.73
N LEU A 126 22.90 6.97 -20.55
CA LEU A 126 23.58 8.23 -20.22
C LEU A 126 22.60 9.41 -20.26
N ARG A 127 22.83 10.43 -19.43
CA ARG A 127 22.03 11.68 -19.41
C ARG A 127 21.99 12.38 -20.78
N SER A 128 23.05 12.24 -21.58
CA SER A 128 23.14 12.78 -22.95
C SER A 128 22.27 12.03 -23.97
N THR A 129 21.84 10.80 -23.65
CA THR A 129 21.02 9.96 -24.53
C THR A 129 19.54 10.27 -24.32
N ARG A 130 18.74 10.23 -25.38
CA ARG A 130 17.29 10.53 -25.31
C ARG A 130 16.56 9.55 -24.38
N PRO A 131 15.55 9.99 -23.61
CA PRO A 131 14.76 9.10 -22.76
C PRO A 131 14.02 8.00 -23.54
N LEU A 132 14.02 6.78 -23.02
CA LEU A 132 13.28 5.65 -23.58
C LEU A 132 12.05 5.36 -22.71
N ARG A 133 10.87 5.76 -23.18
CA ARG A 133 9.59 5.51 -22.48
C ARG A 133 8.81 4.33 -23.05
N ARG A 134 9.00 4.03 -24.32
CA ARG A 134 8.37 2.89 -24.99
C ARG A 134 9.38 2.19 -25.87
N ILE A 135 9.39 0.86 -25.88
CA ILE A 135 10.31 0.08 -26.73
C ILE A 135 10.11 0.40 -28.21
N SER A 136 8.87 0.74 -28.60
CA SER A 136 8.54 1.20 -29.96
C SER A 136 9.23 2.51 -30.40
N GLN A 137 9.91 3.24 -29.51
CA GLN A 137 10.68 4.43 -29.85
C GLN A 137 12.07 4.12 -30.38
N LEU A 138 12.55 2.89 -30.20
CA LEU A 138 13.87 2.46 -30.67
C LEU A 138 13.90 2.37 -32.20
N THR A 139 14.96 2.87 -32.80
CA THR A 139 15.18 2.83 -34.26
C THR A 139 16.42 1.98 -34.61
N ALA A 140 16.69 1.75 -35.90
CA ALA A 140 17.86 1.01 -36.39
C ALA A 140 19.22 1.60 -35.95
N GLU A 141 19.23 2.88 -35.57
CA GLU A 141 20.43 3.55 -35.04
C GLU A 141 20.61 3.36 -33.53
N ASP A 142 19.65 2.76 -32.84
CA ASP A 142 19.73 2.50 -31.40
C ASP A 142 20.22 1.09 -31.10
N THR A 143 21.07 0.99 -30.07
CA THR A 143 21.58 -0.26 -29.51
C THR A 143 20.95 -0.52 -28.15
N LEU A 144 20.18 -1.61 -28.06
CA LEU A 144 19.60 -2.12 -26.82
C LEU A 144 20.41 -3.33 -26.36
N THR A 145 21.05 -3.21 -25.20
CA THR A 145 21.70 -4.35 -24.54
C THR A 145 20.74 -5.01 -23.57
N LEU A 146 20.76 -6.34 -23.49
CA LEU A 146 19.89 -7.14 -22.63
C LEU A 146 20.70 -8.28 -21.98
N LYS A 147 20.21 -8.79 -20.86
CA LYS A 147 20.71 -10.05 -20.29
C LYS A 147 20.09 -11.21 -21.08
N LYS A 148 20.92 -12.15 -21.56
CA LYS A 148 20.47 -13.28 -22.42
C LYS A 148 19.46 -14.17 -21.69
N ASN A 149 18.39 -14.58 -22.37
CA ASN A 149 17.30 -15.41 -21.86
C ASN A 149 16.52 -14.82 -20.66
N ASP A 150 16.83 -13.58 -20.26
CA ASP A 150 16.15 -12.88 -19.17
C ASP A 150 14.77 -12.37 -19.64
N TYR A 151 13.95 -11.91 -18.70
CA TYR A 151 12.58 -11.48 -18.96
C TYR A 151 12.46 -10.49 -20.12
N VAL A 152 13.31 -9.47 -20.11
CA VAL A 152 13.26 -8.40 -21.11
C VAL A 152 13.63 -8.95 -22.48
N ASP A 153 14.60 -9.86 -22.56
CA ASP A 153 14.94 -10.55 -23.81
C ASP A 153 13.77 -11.36 -24.35
N LEU A 154 13.13 -12.20 -23.52
CA LEU A 154 11.98 -13.02 -23.96
C LEU A 154 10.83 -12.15 -24.50
N LYS A 155 10.53 -11.04 -23.82
CA LYS A 155 9.47 -10.11 -24.25
C LYS A 155 9.84 -9.32 -25.49
N VAL A 156 11.07 -8.83 -25.58
CA VAL A 156 11.57 -8.15 -26.77
C VAL A 156 11.55 -9.14 -27.95
N SER A 157 12.06 -10.36 -27.79
CA SER A 157 12.09 -11.42 -28.81
C SER A 157 10.74 -11.93 -29.29
N ALA A 158 9.68 -11.80 -28.49
CA ALA A 158 8.32 -12.05 -28.95
C ALA A 158 7.74 -10.97 -29.89
N MET A 159 8.40 -9.81 -30.03
CA MET A 159 7.94 -8.72 -30.91
C MET A 159 8.24 -9.04 -32.39
N LYS A 160 7.20 -9.11 -33.22
CA LYS A 160 7.29 -9.53 -34.63
C LYS A 160 8.08 -8.56 -35.54
N ASN A 161 8.12 -7.26 -35.23
CA ASN A 161 8.76 -6.22 -36.07
C ASN A 161 9.75 -5.38 -35.24
N LYS A 162 10.96 -5.89 -35.01
CA LYS A 162 12.04 -5.13 -34.37
C LYS A 162 12.83 -4.35 -35.42
N GLU A 163 12.90 -3.03 -35.27
CA GLU A 163 13.73 -2.16 -36.13
C GLU A 163 15.11 -1.83 -35.52
N PHE A 164 15.43 -2.33 -34.32
CA PHE A 164 16.64 -2.00 -33.55
C PHE A 164 17.52 -3.23 -33.29
N ALA A 165 18.82 -3.01 -33.04
CA ALA A 165 19.77 -4.08 -32.74
C ALA A 165 19.74 -4.45 -31.24
N THR A 166 19.75 -5.75 -30.96
CA THR A 166 19.86 -6.30 -29.61
C THR A 166 21.22 -6.97 -29.40
N GLU A 167 21.94 -6.58 -28.37
CA GLU A 167 23.17 -7.25 -27.93
C GLU A 167 23.00 -7.88 -26.55
N TYR A 168 23.72 -8.98 -26.29
CA TYR A 168 23.62 -9.72 -25.05
C TYR A 168 24.93 -9.67 -24.28
N HIS A 169 24.90 -9.10 -23.09
CA HIS A 169 26.08 -8.93 -22.23
C HIS A 169 25.72 -9.17 -20.77
N ALA A 170 26.72 -9.55 -19.96
CA ALA A 170 26.55 -9.60 -18.51
C ALA A 170 26.25 -8.20 -17.96
N PRO A 171 25.48 -8.06 -16.86
CA PRO A 171 25.10 -6.77 -16.29
C PRO A 171 26.26 -5.79 -16.13
N ARG A 172 27.40 -6.26 -15.62
CA ARG A 172 28.62 -5.43 -15.47
C ARG A 172 29.14 -4.91 -16.81
N GLU A 173 29.22 -5.76 -17.83
CA GLU A 173 29.72 -5.40 -19.16
C GLU A 173 28.76 -4.45 -19.88
N ALA A 174 27.45 -4.69 -19.77
CA ALA A 174 26.41 -3.83 -20.31
C ALA A 174 26.51 -2.42 -19.73
N LEU A 175 26.59 -2.29 -18.40
CA LEU A 175 26.70 -1.00 -17.71
C LEU A 175 28.00 -0.25 -18.05
N MET A 176 29.13 -0.95 -18.13
CA MET A 176 30.38 -0.35 -18.59
C MET A 176 30.31 0.10 -20.05
N GLY A 177 29.61 -0.66 -20.89
CA GLY A 177 29.34 -0.29 -22.28
C GLY A 177 28.46 0.97 -22.40
N ILE A 178 27.44 1.13 -21.55
CA ILE A 178 26.63 2.36 -21.47
C ILE A 178 27.49 3.55 -21.06
N ARG A 179 28.31 3.40 -20.02
CA ARG A 179 29.22 4.46 -19.54
C ARG A 179 30.19 4.93 -20.62
N ASN A 180 30.73 3.99 -21.40
CA ASN A 180 31.68 4.27 -22.47
C ASN A 180 31.01 4.70 -23.78
N GLY A 181 29.68 4.83 -23.81
CA GLY A 181 28.91 5.22 -25.00
C GLY A 181 28.86 4.15 -26.10
N LYS A 182 29.26 2.91 -25.80
CA LYS A 182 29.20 1.76 -26.73
C LYS A 182 27.75 1.35 -26.99
N TYR A 183 26.90 1.45 -25.97
CA TYR A 183 25.49 1.11 -26.03
C TYR A 183 24.64 2.31 -25.63
N LYS A 184 23.43 2.45 -26.20
CA LYS A 184 22.53 3.54 -25.84
C LYS A 184 21.64 3.18 -24.65
N TYR A 185 21.13 1.95 -24.61
CA TYR A 185 20.19 1.50 -23.58
C TYR A 185 20.57 0.11 -23.05
N TYR A 186 20.43 -0.09 -21.75
CA TYR A 186 20.40 -1.43 -21.14
C TYR A 186 19.09 -1.56 -20.33
N MET A 187 18.37 -2.66 -20.47
CA MET A 187 17.10 -2.85 -19.75
C MET A 187 17.19 -4.06 -18.84
N TRP A 188 16.85 -3.86 -17.56
CA TRP A 188 16.92 -4.90 -16.54
C TRP A 188 16.07 -4.52 -15.31
N GLY A 189 16.07 -5.37 -14.27
CA GLY A 189 15.33 -5.15 -13.04
C GLY A 189 15.80 -3.89 -12.29
N GLU A 190 14.85 -3.10 -11.78
CA GLU A 190 15.09 -1.81 -11.15
C GLU A 190 16.05 -1.91 -9.95
N GLN A 191 15.79 -2.82 -9.02
CA GLN A 191 16.63 -3.01 -7.84
C GLN A 191 18.03 -3.55 -8.20
N PRO A 192 18.18 -4.61 -9.02
CA PRO A 192 19.49 -5.05 -9.52
C PRO A 192 20.29 -3.94 -10.21
N LEU A 193 19.63 -3.12 -11.04
CA LEU A 193 20.28 -1.98 -11.69
C LEU A 193 20.77 -0.95 -10.67
N LYS A 194 19.91 -0.52 -9.73
CA LYS A 194 20.29 0.46 -8.71
C LYS A 194 21.48 -0.02 -7.87
N MET A 195 21.45 -1.29 -7.46
CA MET A 195 22.55 -1.89 -6.69
C MET A 195 23.84 -1.95 -7.50
N LYS A 196 23.78 -2.45 -8.74
CA LYS A 196 24.97 -2.60 -9.58
C LYS A 196 25.56 -1.26 -10.03
N VAL A 197 24.74 -0.25 -10.26
CA VAL A 197 25.18 1.13 -10.55
C VAL A 197 25.91 1.74 -9.36
N LYS A 198 25.38 1.53 -8.15
CA LYS A 198 26.01 1.98 -6.89
C LYS A 198 27.33 1.23 -6.64
N GLU A 199 27.35 -0.08 -6.83
CA GLU A 199 28.54 -0.95 -6.71
C GLU A 199 29.67 -0.49 -7.65
N LEU A 200 29.33 -0.19 -8.90
CA LEU A 200 30.30 0.24 -9.93
C LEU A 200 30.65 1.74 -9.87
N GLY A 201 30.00 2.52 -9.00
CA GLY A 201 30.22 3.96 -8.86
C GLY A 201 30.01 4.73 -10.17
N LEU A 202 28.91 4.44 -10.88
CA LEU A 202 28.66 5.03 -12.19
C LEU A 202 27.89 6.35 -12.08
N ASP A 203 28.51 7.44 -12.49
CA ASP A 203 27.90 8.78 -12.56
C ASP A 203 27.36 9.10 -13.97
N GLY A 204 26.42 10.04 -14.06
CA GLY A 204 25.88 10.54 -15.33
C GLY A 204 24.89 9.60 -16.01
N ILE A 205 24.38 8.61 -15.28
CA ILE A 205 23.42 7.62 -15.73
C ILE A 205 22.01 7.97 -15.23
N GLU A 206 20.99 7.72 -16.05
CA GLU A 206 19.57 7.92 -15.71
C GLU A 206 18.76 6.64 -15.91
N PHE A 207 17.71 6.49 -15.10
CA PHE A 207 16.77 5.37 -15.11
C PHE A 207 15.45 5.86 -15.68
N ASP A 208 15.06 5.37 -16.85
CA ASP A 208 13.78 5.68 -17.47
C ASP A 208 12.74 4.60 -17.14
N GLU A 209 11.52 5.04 -16.87
CA GLU A 209 10.34 4.17 -16.85
C GLU A 209 9.95 3.79 -18.28
N THR A 210 9.66 2.51 -18.49
CA THR A 210 9.32 1.96 -19.81
C THR A 210 7.93 1.35 -19.82
N ASP A 211 7.43 0.99 -21.00
CA ASP A 211 6.18 0.23 -21.19
C ASP A 211 6.31 -1.28 -20.91
N MET A 212 7.48 -1.74 -20.41
CA MET A 212 7.62 -3.13 -19.99
C MET A 212 6.84 -3.41 -18.70
N PRO A 213 5.99 -4.45 -18.67
CA PRO A 213 5.32 -4.88 -17.46
C PRO A 213 6.35 -5.38 -16.42
N ALA A 214 5.95 -5.42 -15.15
CA ALA A 214 6.75 -6.05 -14.11
C ALA A 214 6.95 -7.55 -14.40
N GLY A 215 8.06 -8.12 -13.93
CA GLY A 215 8.31 -9.55 -13.95
C GLY A 215 7.78 -10.20 -12.66
N GLU A 216 6.93 -11.23 -12.77
CA GLU A 216 6.39 -12.00 -11.64
C GLU A 216 7.11 -13.35 -11.51
N LEU A 217 8.06 -13.44 -10.58
CA LEU A 217 8.82 -14.67 -10.36
C LEU A 217 8.01 -15.66 -9.52
N ARG A 218 8.00 -16.91 -10.00
CA ARG A 218 7.40 -18.08 -9.36
C ARG A 218 8.45 -19.16 -9.23
N ILE A 219 8.24 -20.09 -8.32
CA ILE A 219 9.02 -21.33 -8.28
C ILE A 219 8.39 -22.28 -9.30
N VAL A 220 9.20 -22.78 -10.21
CA VAL A 220 8.82 -23.69 -11.29
C VAL A 220 9.56 -25.01 -11.09
N GLY A 221 8.88 -26.12 -11.31
CA GLY A 221 9.41 -27.47 -11.20
C GLY A 221 8.65 -28.45 -12.07
N TYR A 222 8.97 -29.74 -11.93
CA TYR A 222 8.33 -30.85 -12.65
C TYR A 222 7.37 -31.66 -11.77
N ASP A 223 7.50 -31.52 -10.45
CA ASP A 223 6.75 -32.29 -9.47
C ASP A 223 5.61 -31.45 -8.88
N LYS A 224 4.38 -31.82 -9.22
CA LYS A 224 3.17 -31.14 -8.79
C LYS A 224 2.97 -31.17 -7.29
N GLU A 225 3.26 -32.29 -6.64
CA GLU A 225 3.06 -32.45 -5.19
C GLU A 225 4.09 -31.61 -4.42
N LEU A 226 5.33 -31.55 -4.91
CA LEU A 226 6.35 -30.66 -4.36
C LEU A 226 5.93 -29.19 -4.47
N ILE A 227 5.45 -28.75 -5.65
CA ILE A 227 5.00 -27.37 -5.86
C ILE A 227 3.80 -27.02 -4.95
N HIS A 228 2.83 -27.93 -4.81
CA HIS A 228 1.72 -27.75 -3.88
C HIS A 228 2.18 -27.64 -2.41
N ALA A 229 3.13 -28.48 -1.99
CA ALA A 229 3.69 -28.41 -0.64
C ALA A 229 4.43 -27.09 -0.37
N ILE A 230 5.15 -26.58 -1.38
CA ILE A 230 5.81 -25.27 -1.33
C ILE A 230 4.78 -24.14 -1.20
N ASP A 231 3.72 -24.15 -2.02
CA ASP A 231 2.62 -23.16 -1.94
C ASP A 231 1.95 -23.14 -0.56
N ASP A 232 1.61 -24.32 -0.03
CA ASP A 232 0.96 -24.45 1.27
C ASP A 232 1.85 -23.95 2.41
N MET A 233 3.15 -24.22 2.34
CA MET A 233 4.12 -23.75 3.34
C MET A 233 4.37 -22.25 3.23
N PHE A 234 4.51 -21.73 2.00
CA PHE A 234 4.66 -20.29 1.76
C PHE A 234 3.48 -19.51 2.36
N ALA A 235 2.24 -19.96 2.11
CA ALA A 235 1.04 -19.33 2.68
C ALA A 235 1.03 -19.35 4.22
N ARG A 236 1.56 -20.40 4.87
CA ARG A 236 1.71 -20.45 6.33
C ARG A 236 2.77 -19.47 6.84
N LEU A 237 3.89 -19.35 6.13
CA LEU A 237 4.96 -18.41 6.49
C LEU A 237 4.51 -16.96 6.31
N GLU A 238 3.74 -16.66 5.26
CA GLU A 238 3.09 -15.35 5.09
C GLU A 238 2.17 -15.03 6.27
N GLN A 239 1.32 -15.98 6.68
CA GLN A 239 0.42 -15.78 7.84
C GLN A 239 1.17 -15.57 9.17
N SER A 240 2.37 -16.14 9.31
CA SER A 240 3.21 -15.99 10.51
C SER A 240 4.02 -14.69 10.55
N GLY A 241 4.07 -13.94 9.43
CA GLY A 241 4.89 -12.74 9.27
C GLY A 241 6.39 -13.03 9.02
N ASP A 242 6.80 -14.29 8.85
CA ASP A 242 8.20 -14.64 8.61
C ASP A 242 8.67 -14.21 7.20
N ILE A 243 7.79 -14.25 6.19
CA ILE A 243 8.07 -13.72 4.85
C ILE A 243 8.24 -12.20 4.87
N GLU A 244 7.45 -11.48 5.67
CA GLU A 244 7.53 -10.02 5.81
C GLU A 244 8.87 -9.59 6.44
N LYS A 245 9.35 -10.32 7.47
CA LYS A 245 10.68 -10.08 8.06
C LYS A 245 11.81 -10.26 7.06
N LEU A 246 11.75 -11.32 6.24
CA LEU A 246 12.74 -11.55 5.18
C LEU A 246 12.65 -10.47 4.10
N HIS A 247 11.45 -10.01 3.76
CA HIS A 247 11.26 -8.93 2.81
C HIS A 247 11.86 -7.62 3.33
N ASP A 248 11.58 -7.25 4.57
CA ASP A 248 12.13 -6.04 5.19
C ASP A 248 13.65 -6.08 5.30
N LYS A 249 14.22 -7.24 5.67
CA LYS A 249 15.68 -7.46 5.69
C LYS A 249 16.34 -7.09 4.35
N TRP A 250 15.75 -7.50 3.23
CA TRP A 250 16.36 -7.38 1.90
C TRP A 250 16.03 -6.09 1.16
N PHE A 251 14.80 -5.56 1.31
CA PHE A 251 14.34 -4.38 0.57
C PHE A 251 14.32 -3.10 1.41
N TYR A 252 14.26 -3.22 2.75
CA TYR A 252 14.21 -2.09 3.68
C TYR A 252 15.15 -2.27 4.89
N PRO A 253 16.46 -2.50 4.68
CA PRO A 253 17.39 -2.76 5.78
C PRO A 253 17.48 -1.59 6.78
N GLU A 254 17.09 -0.37 6.40
CA GLU A 254 17.03 0.79 7.30
C GLU A 254 15.89 0.71 8.33
N ASN A 255 14.84 -0.08 8.06
CA ASN A 255 13.76 -0.32 9.02
C ASN A 255 14.15 -1.38 10.06
N VAL A 256 15.21 -2.15 9.79
CA VAL A 256 15.72 -3.20 10.67
C VAL A 256 16.80 -2.62 11.59
N HIS A 257 16.42 -1.64 12.44
CA HIS A 257 16.94 -1.40 13.80
C HIS A 257 16.54 -0.02 14.34
N ASN A 258 15.72 0.01 15.41
CA ASN A 258 16.09 0.68 16.67
C ASN A 258 15.18 0.25 17.84
N ASP A 259 15.53 -0.84 18.51
CA ASP A 259 15.04 -1.12 19.87
C ASP A 259 15.76 -0.17 20.86
N ALA A 260 15.42 1.12 20.79
CA ALA A 260 15.79 2.06 21.84
C ALA A 260 14.94 1.74 23.08
N SER A 261 15.56 1.08 24.06
CA SER A 261 14.93 0.69 25.32
C SER A 261 14.17 1.88 25.97
N PRO A 262 12.90 1.69 26.40
CA PRO A 262 12.08 2.70 27.07
C PRO A 262 12.73 3.37 28.29
N MET A 263 13.76 2.74 28.88
CA MET A 263 14.48 3.24 30.05
C MET A 263 15.25 4.54 29.82
N ALA A 264 15.77 4.79 28.61
CA ALA A 264 16.59 5.97 28.35
C ALA A 264 15.77 7.28 28.36
N LEU A 265 14.53 7.22 27.84
CA LEU A 265 13.59 8.35 27.82
C LEU A 265 13.05 8.69 29.23
N ILE A 266 12.88 7.69 30.09
CA ILE A 266 12.43 7.88 31.48
C ILE A 266 13.52 8.53 32.33
N LEU A 267 14.79 8.18 32.10
CA LEU A 267 15.92 8.76 32.84
C LEU A 267 16.15 10.24 32.49
N LEU A 268 15.99 10.61 31.22
CA LEU A 268 16.16 11.98 30.75
C LEU A 268 15.06 12.91 31.29
N THR A 269 13.82 12.41 31.35
CA THR A 269 12.68 13.16 31.89
C THR A 269 12.77 13.37 33.40
N ALA A 270 13.27 12.38 34.15
CA ALA A 270 13.49 12.49 35.59
C ALA A 270 14.52 13.58 35.97
N ILE A 271 15.60 13.72 35.18
CA ILE A 271 16.65 14.73 35.42
C ILE A 271 16.11 16.16 35.21
N ILE A 272 15.28 16.36 34.18
CA ILE A 272 14.68 17.67 33.88
C ILE A 272 13.71 18.10 35.00
N ILE A 273 12.90 17.17 35.51
CA ILE A 273 11.95 17.44 36.59
C ILE A 273 12.68 17.82 37.89
N ALA A 274 13.77 17.13 38.23
CA ALA A 274 14.55 17.43 39.43
C ALA A 274 15.16 18.84 39.40
N ALA A 275 15.65 19.30 38.24
CA ALA A 275 16.21 20.64 38.08
C ALA A 275 15.16 21.75 38.29
N ILE A 276 13.93 21.54 37.82
CA ILE A 276 12.82 22.51 37.96
C ILE A 276 12.40 22.63 39.42
N VAL A 277 12.30 21.52 40.16
CA VAL A 277 11.90 21.53 41.58
C VAL A 277 12.91 22.29 42.45
N ILE A 278 14.21 22.13 42.20
CA ILE A 278 15.26 22.83 42.95
C ILE A 278 15.20 24.35 42.70
N LEU A 279 14.94 24.78 41.47
CA LEU A 279 14.80 26.19 41.12
C LEU A 279 13.57 26.83 41.78
N LEU A 280 12.43 26.14 41.79
CA LEU A 280 11.21 26.63 42.42
C LEU A 280 11.33 26.75 43.95
N PHE A 281 11.97 25.77 44.60
CA PHE A 281 12.17 25.80 46.05
C PHE A 281 13.10 26.95 46.49
N SER A 282 14.18 27.18 45.73
CA SER A 282 15.11 28.31 45.95
C SER A 282 14.40 29.67 45.81
N HIS A 283 13.47 29.79 44.85
CA HIS A 283 12.72 31.01 44.63
C HIS A 283 11.72 31.31 45.77
N MET A 284 11.00 30.29 46.25
CA MET A 284 9.94 30.46 47.25
C MET A 284 10.49 30.87 48.64
N MET A 285 11.64 30.32 49.06
CA MET A 285 12.26 30.67 50.35
C MET A 285 12.74 32.12 50.40
N ARG A 286 13.20 32.68 49.27
CA ARG A 286 13.62 34.10 49.20
C ARG A 286 12.46 35.08 49.40
N ILE A 287 11.24 34.70 49.01
CA ILE A 287 10.06 35.58 49.11
C ILE A 287 9.55 35.69 50.55
N ARG A 288 9.55 34.60 51.33
CA ARG A 288 9.02 34.59 52.70
C ARG A 288 9.84 35.41 53.69
N VAL A 289 11.17 35.38 53.56
CA VAL A 289 12.08 36.18 54.41
C VAL A 289 11.93 37.68 54.12
N LYS A 290 11.64 38.04 52.86
CA LYS A 290 11.49 39.44 52.44
C LYS A 290 10.29 40.13 53.10
N LYS A 291 9.14 39.45 53.14
CA LYS A 291 7.88 40.04 53.64
C LYS A 291 7.83 40.32 55.14
N ALA A 292 8.51 39.52 55.98
CA ALA A 292 8.49 39.72 57.43
C ALA A 292 9.38 40.90 57.88
N ILE A 293 10.43 41.17 57.10
CA ILE A 293 11.34 42.30 57.30
C ILE A 293 10.66 43.61 56.87
N GLU A 294 9.90 43.62 55.78
CA GLU A 294 9.22 44.82 55.26
C GLU A 294 8.29 45.50 56.29
N LYS A 295 7.48 44.75 57.03
CA LYS A 295 6.41 45.35 57.87
C LYS A 295 6.87 46.06 59.16
N SER A 296 8.01 45.68 59.74
CA SER A 296 8.58 46.38 60.91
C SER A 296 9.49 47.52 60.48
N ILE A 297 10.03 47.44 59.26
CA ILE A 297 10.77 48.55 58.67
C ILE A 297 9.77 49.65 58.33
N ASP A 298 8.60 49.37 57.74
CA ASP A 298 7.60 50.37 57.32
C ASP A 298 7.18 51.40 58.40
N MET A 299 6.99 51.02 59.67
CA MET A 299 6.52 51.95 60.72
C MET A 299 7.63 52.85 61.31
N ASN A 300 8.83 52.30 61.50
CA ASN A 300 10.02 53.10 61.82
C ASN A 300 10.49 53.90 60.60
N GLN A 301 10.29 53.37 59.40
CA GLN A 301 10.47 54.09 58.14
C GLN A 301 9.56 55.30 58.11
N LEU A 302 8.28 55.22 58.43
CA LEU A 302 7.39 56.38 58.31
C LEU A 302 7.83 57.58 59.17
N MET A 303 8.26 57.36 60.42
CA MET A 303 8.74 58.41 61.34
C MET A 303 10.17 58.87 61.01
N THR A 304 11.01 57.94 60.56
CA THR A 304 12.32 58.26 59.98
C THR A 304 12.16 59.04 58.67
N GLU A 305 11.18 58.72 57.84
CA GLU A 305 10.88 59.31 56.53
C GLU A 305 10.29 60.71 56.68
N ALA A 306 9.53 60.99 57.74
CA ALA A 306 9.09 62.35 58.05
C ALA A 306 10.28 63.28 58.39
N LEU A 307 11.19 62.85 59.28
CA LEU A 307 12.38 63.62 59.63
C LEU A 307 13.45 63.63 58.51
N ARG A 308 13.56 62.54 57.74
CA ARG A 308 14.48 62.38 56.62
C ARG A 308 14.02 63.12 55.37
N SER A 309 12.72 63.15 55.04
CA SER A 309 12.21 63.92 53.89
C SER A 309 12.40 65.43 54.08
N GLY A 310 12.45 65.92 55.32
CA GLY A 310 12.79 67.30 55.63
C GLY A 310 14.29 67.59 55.79
N ASN A 311 15.18 66.59 55.67
CA ASN A 311 16.62 66.66 55.94
C ASN A 311 17.01 67.17 57.35
N TYR A 312 16.27 66.78 58.38
CA TYR A 312 16.55 67.18 59.76
C TYR A 312 17.48 66.20 60.49
N TYR A 313 18.45 66.74 61.24
CA TYR A 313 19.34 66.09 62.19
C TYR A 313 19.06 66.63 63.58
N VAL A 314 19.26 65.83 64.63
CA VAL A 314 19.06 66.26 66.02
C VAL A 314 20.26 65.84 66.86
N ILE A 315 20.89 66.82 67.48
CA ILE A 315 22.01 66.60 68.41
C ILE A 315 21.65 67.13 69.79
N GLU A 316 22.34 66.62 70.79
CA GLU A 316 22.12 66.96 72.19
C GLU A 316 23.47 67.37 72.80
N TYR A 317 23.52 68.57 73.39
CA TYR A 317 24.67 69.11 74.10
C TYR A 317 24.41 69.07 75.60
N ASP A 318 25.27 68.39 76.36
CA ASP A 318 25.20 68.34 77.82
C ASP A 318 26.00 69.50 78.43
N ILE A 319 25.32 70.34 79.22
CA ILE A 319 25.88 71.59 79.78
C ILE A 319 26.90 71.32 80.88
N GLN A 320 26.75 70.23 81.63
CA GLN A 320 27.66 69.91 82.74
C GLN A 320 28.93 69.23 82.25
N THR A 321 28.80 68.31 81.29
CA THR A 321 29.95 67.56 80.77
C THR A 321 30.58 68.20 79.54
N GLN A 322 29.93 69.20 78.94
CA GLN A 322 30.36 69.90 77.72
C GLN A 322 30.63 68.96 76.54
N ARG A 323 29.74 67.99 76.37
CA ARG A 323 29.80 66.99 75.28
C ARG A 323 28.54 67.01 74.44
N LEU A 324 28.71 66.74 73.15
CA LEU A 324 27.66 66.67 72.16
C LEU A 324 27.48 65.23 71.68
N ARG A 325 26.24 64.77 71.55
CA ARG A 325 25.90 63.45 71.01
C ARG A 325 24.79 63.53 69.97
N ASN A 326 24.71 62.57 69.08
CA ASN A 326 23.59 62.47 68.15
C ASN A 326 22.39 61.82 68.84
N SER A 327 21.23 62.43 68.68
CA SER A 327 19.94 61.86 69.12
C SER A 327 19.15 61.29 67.93
N TYR A 328 19.20 61.95 66.77
CA TYR A 328 18.64 61.43 65.51
C TYR A 328 19.48 61.91 64.31
N GLY A 329 19.75 61.01 63.36
CA GLY A 329 20.77 61.24 62.33
C GLY A 329 22.19 61.15 62.89
N ASP A 330 23.17 61.47 62.07
CA ASP A 330 24.59 61.14 62.30
C ASP A 330 25.49 62.34 62.01
N MET A 331 25.05 63.50 62.50
CA MET A 331 25.74 64.78 62.32
C MET A 331 27.09 64.85 63.05
N LEU A 332 27.26 64.05 64.09
CA LEU A 332 28.47 63.91 64.90
C LEU A 332 29.01 62.47 64.81
N PRO A 333 30.25 62.19 65.25
CA PRO A 333 30.72 60.83 65.48
C PRO A 333 29.87 60.09 66.52
N LYS A 334 29.86 58.74 66.46
CA LYS A 334 29.06 57.91 67.37
C LYS A 334 29.37 58.12 68.85
N GLU A 335 30.62 58.43 69.18
CA GLU A 335 31.06 58.67 70.57
C GLU A 335 30.78 60.11 71.05
N GLY A 336 30.18 60.92 70.18
CA GLY A 336 29.99 62.34 70.42
C GLY A 336 31.27 63.14 70.24
N LEU A 337 31.20 64.44 70.55
CA LEU A 337 32.34 65.35 70.53
C LEU A 337 32.40 66.12 71.83
N SER A 338 33.62 66.45 72.26
CA SER A 338 33.79 67.52 73.23
C SER A 338 33.47 68.88 72.59
N HIS A 339 33.13 69.86 73.43
CA HIS A 339 32.90 71.24 73.00
C HIS A 339 34.05 71.78 72.13
N ASP A 340 35.30 71.59 72.55
CA ASP A 340 36.48 72.08 71.81
C ASP A 340 36.68 71.40 70.44
N GLU A 341 36.35 70.12 70.32
CA GLU A 341 36.42 69.40 69.05
C GLU A 341 35.30 69.80 68.09
N PHE A 342 34.10 70.05 68.62
CA PHE A 342 33.00 70.60 67.84
C PHE A 342 33.33 72.02 67.35
N MET A 343 33.98 72.83 68.19
CA MET A 343 34.43 74.16 67.82
C MET A 343 35.42 74.16 66.65
N LYS A 344 36.30 73.14 66.53
CA LYS A 344 37.21 72.99 65.39
C LYS A 344 36.50 72.64 64.06
N ARG A 345 35.23 72.25 64.12
CA ARG A 345 34.38 71.92 62.97
C ARG A 345 33.55 73.10 62.46
N LEU A 346 33.71 74.26 63.11
CA LEU A 346 33.14 75.53 62.69
C LEU A 346 34.22 76.41 62.04
N PRO A 347 33.86 77.25 61.04
CA PRO A 347 34.78 78.24 60.48
C PRO A 347 35.26 79.21 61.56
N ASP A 348 36.50 79.69 61.48
CA ASP A 348 37.12 80.53 62.52
C ASP A 348 36.30 81.80 62.84
N THR A 349 35.62 82.36 61.85
CA THR A 349 34.77 83.55 61.96
C THR A 349 33.48 83.31 62.76
N GLU A 350 33.07 82.06 62.95
CA GLU A 350 31.80 81.67 63.59
C GLU A 350 31.97 81.11 65.01
N LYS A 351 33.21 80.83 65.42
CA LYS A 351 33.56 80.30 66.75
C LYS A 351 33.18 81.26 67.88
N GLY A 352 33.54 82.54 67.77
CA GLY A 352 33.23 83.54 68.81
C GLY A 352 31.73 83.64 69.13
N LYS A 353 30.89 83.61 68.09
CA LYS A 353 29.43 83.69 68.22
C LYS A 353 28.81 82.44 68.85
N PHE A 354 29.39 81.25 68.63
CA PHE A 354 28.89 80.00 69.21
C PHE A 354 29.12 79.95 70.74
N ASN A 355 30.30 80.36 71.20
CA ASN A 355 30.63 80.37 72.63
C ASN A 355 29.76 81.35 73.42
N GLU A 356 29.45 82.51 72.84
CA GLU A 356 28.55 83.49 73.44
C GLU A 356 27.12 82.96 73.60
N ALA A 357 26.60 82.26 72.58
CA ALA A 357 25.28 81.63 72.60
C ALA A 357 25.17 80.52 73.67
N MET A 358 26.18 79.66 73.81
CA MET A 358 26.17 78.60 74.84
C MET A 358 26.23 79.17 76.26
N ARG A 359 26.96 80.28 76.47
CA ARG A 359 27.01 80.98 77.76
C ARG A 359 25.62 81.49 78.18
N LEU A 360 24.87 82.08 77.25
CA LEU A 360 23.53 82.61 77.51
C LEU A 360 22.51 81.51 77.87
N MET A 361 22.52 80.36 77.17
CA MET A 361 21.63 79.22 77.50
C MET A 361 21.87 78.65 78.89
N SER A 362 23.13 78.63 79.35
CA SER A 362 23.47 78.15 80.69
C SER A 362 22.93 79.04 81.83
N GLN A 363 22.55 80.29 81.52
CA GLN A 363 21.99 81.26 82.46
C GLN A 363 20.45 81.26 82.49
N GLY A 364 19.81 80.32 81.78
CA GLY A 364 18.36 80.09 81.80
C GLY A 364 17.59 80.73 80.65
N GLU A 365 18.27 81.23 79.62
CA GLU A 365 17.64 81.73 78.40
C GLU A 365 17.17 80.54 77.53
N LYS A 366 15.87 80.50 77.22
CA LYS A 366 15.21 79.27 76.71
C LYS A 366 15.23 79.10 75.19
N ASP A 367 15.62 80.12 74.44
CA ASP A 367 15.59 80.08 72.98
C ASP A 367 16.64 81.03 72.40
N LEU A 368 17.57 80.50 71.60
CA LEU A 368 18.43 81.30 70.73
C LEU A 368 17.95 81.05 69.31
N GLY A 369 17.37 82.09 68.72
CA GLY A 369 16.72 82.03 67.42
C GLY A 369 17.60 81.50 66.28
N TYR A 370 16.94 81.37 65.14
CA TYR A 370 17.35 80.68 63.92
C TYR A 370 18.75 81.02 63.37
N LEU A 371 19.53 79.99 62.97
CA LEU A 371 20.93 80.14 62.51
C LEU A 371 21.21 79.37 61.22
N LYS A 372 21.80 80.01 60.20
CA LYS A 372 22.29 79.38 58.95
C LYS A 372 23.81 79.47 58.83
N ARG A 373 24.51 78.33 58.74
CA ARG A 373 25.98 78.30 58.78
C ARG A 373 26.56 77.12 58.02
N ARG A 374 27.85 77.22 57.71
CA ARG A 374 28.63 76.13 57.15
C ARG A 374 29.27 75.34 58.28
N TYR A 375 29.01 74.04 58.33
CA TYR A 375 29.50 73.15 59.37
C TYR A 375 30.25 71.98 58.76
N ASN A 376 31.41 71.66 59.34
CA ASN A 376 32.20 70.51 58.96
C ASN A 376 31.72 69.29 59.74
N ARG A 377 30.88 68.48 59.11
CA ARG A 377 30.43 67.19 59.65
C ARG A 377 31.56 66.17 59.80
N GLY A 378 32.65 66.34 59.05
CA GLY A 378 33.85 65.51 59.07
C GLY A 378 34.83 65.89 60.17
N THR A 379 36.05 65.36 60.08
CA THR A 379 37.12 65.68 61.03
C THR A 379 37.93 66.89 60.55
N THR A 380 38.73 67.47 61.43
CA THR A 380 39.65 68.57 61.04
C THR A 380 40.66 68.10 60.00
N ASN A 381 41.08 66.82 60.08
CA ASN A 381 41.98 66.21 59.11
C ASN A 381 41.27 65.69 57.85
N ASN A 382 39.94 65.57 57.85
CA ASN A 382 39.15 65.14 56.69
C ASN A 382 37.76 65.80 56.70
N PRO A 383 37.62 66.99 56.09
CA PRO A 383 36.44 67.82 56.24
C PRO A 383 35.28 67.48 55.28
N ASP A 384 34.05 67.36 55.80
CA ASP A 384 32.78 67.24 55.08
C ASP A 384 31.91 68.45 55.39
N TRP A 385 31.98 69.47 54.54
CA TRP A 385 31.31 70.74 54.78
C TRP A 385 29.87 70.73 54.25
N ARG A 386 28.91 71.03 55.13
CA ARG A 386 27.48 71.12 54.83
C ARG A 386 26.93 72.50 55.13
N TRP A 387 25.89 72.89 54.40
CA TRP A 387 25.10 74.08 54.71
C TRP A 387 23.92 73.68 55.56
N ILE A 388 23.94 74.11 56.80
CA ILE A 388 22.97 73.73 57.80
C ILE A 388 22.23 74.97 58.30
N GLU A 389 20.95 74.79 58.56
CA GLU A 389 20.10 75.77 59.24
C GLU A 389 19.45 75.10 60.44
N GLY A 390 19.38 75.72 61.61
CA GLY A 390 18.88 75.01 62.79
C GLY A 390 18.37 75.88 63.92
N HIS A 391 17.70 75.21 64.86
CA HIS A 391 17.06 75.79 66.03
C HIS A 391 17.36 74.94 67.28
N ALA A 392 17.65 75.60 68.40
CA ALA A 392 18.09 74.96 69.65
C ALA A 392 17.11 75.23 70.79
N VAL A 393 16.84 74.20 71.60
CA VAL A 393 15.95 74.27 72.76
C VAL A 393 16.64 73.64 73.98
N VAL A 394 16.38 74.20 75.16
CA VAL A 394 16.97 73.73 76.43
C VAL A 394 15.99 72.80 77.15
N GLU A 395 16.47 71.62 77.52
CA GLU A 395 15.78 70.65 78.38
C GLU A 395 16.27 70.77 79.83
N ASN A 396 15.32 70.87 80.76
CA ASN A 396 15.59 71.04 82.19
C ASN A 396 15.37 69.72 82.93
N GLU A 397 16.26 69.43 83.87
CA GLU A 397 16.09 68.35 84.84
C GLU A 397 16.13 68.95 86.25
N ASP A 398 15.14 68.64 87.09
CA ASP A 398 14.96 69.21 88.43
C ASP A 398 15.00 70.75 88.50
N GLY A 399 14.43 71.41 87.49
CA GLY A 399 14.27 72.87 87.44
C GLY A 399 15.55 73.65 87.08
N LYS A 400 16.62 72.97 86.67
CA LYS A 400 17.85 73.59 86.16
C LYS A 400 18.17 73.09 84.74
N PRO A 401 18.75 73.94 83.86
CA PRO A 401 19.19 73.53 82.53
C PRO A 401 20.19 72.37 82.58
N ARG A 402 19.96 71.31 81.80
CA ARG A 402 20.88 70.16 81.71
C ARG A 402 21.31 69.84 80.28
N TYR A 403 20.37 69.74 79.34
CA TYR A 403 20.68 69.43 77.94
C TYR A 403 20.19 70.54 77.01
N VAL A 404 20.90 70.73 75.90
CA VAL A 404 20.47 71.57 74.79
C VAL A 404 20.27 70.68 73.58
N ILE A 405 19.01 70.48 73.19
CA ILE A 405 18.64 69.70 72.01
C ILE A 405 18.54 70.65 70.83
N THR A 406 19.32 70.39 69.80
CA THR A 406 19.34 71.22 68.59
C THR A 406 18.95 70.40 67.39
N SER A 407 17.95 70.89 66.65
CA SER A 407 17.57 70.32 65.35
C SER A 407 18.16 71.17 64.21
N PHE A 408 18.75 70.52 63.22
CA PHE A 408 19.36 71.15 62.05
C PHE A 408 18.76 70.57 60.79
N ARG A 409 18.37 71.42 59.86
CA ARG A 409 18.02 71.07 58.49
C ARG A 409 19.21 71.30 57.57
N ASP A 410 19.56 70.30 56.79
CA ASP A 410 20.53 70.44 55.69
C ASP A 410 19.80 70.87 54.41
N TYR A 411 20.01 72.13 54.01
CA TYR A 411 19.42 72.70 52.81
C TYR A 411 20.37 72.67 51.60
N THR A 412 21.45 71.88 51.67
CA THR A 412 22.37 71.67 50.53
C THR A 412 21.63 71.24 49.25
N HIS A 413 20.45 70.60 49.38
CA HIS A 413 19.66 70.10 48.26
C HIS A 413 19.13 71.19 47.30
N GLU A 414 18.97 72.44 47.74
CA GLU A 414 18.52 73.55 46.88
C GLU A 414 19.66 74.10 46.00
N ILE A 415 20.92 73.91 46.42
CA ILE A 415 22.11 74.09 45.55
C ILE A 415 22.32 72.82 44.68
N VAL A 416 21.86 71.66 45.12
CA VAL A 416 21.85 70.41 44.32
C VAL A 416 20.77 70.46 43.24
N GLU A 417 19.70 71.25 43.36
CA GLU A 417 18.67 71.42 42.33
C GLU A 417 19.23 71.97 41.00
N GLU A 418 20.19 72.89 41.08
CA GLU A 418 20.97 73.37 39.93
C GLU A 418 21.80 72.23 39.31
N ARG A 419 22.31 71.33 40.16
CA ARG A 419 23.00 70.09 39.78
C ARG A 419 22.06 69.00 39.26
N ILE A 420 20.79 68.98 39.68
CA ILE A 420 19.74 68.05 39.22
C ILE A 420 19.34 68.39 37.79
N ASN A 421 19.38 69.66 37.36
CA ASN A 421 19.21 69.99 35.95
C ASN A 421 20.36 69.47 35.08
N GLU A 422 21.62 69.54 35.56
CA GLU A 422 22.74 68.86 34.91
C GLU A 422 22.58 67.32 34.94
N GLU A 423 22.04 66.78 36.04
CA GLU A 423 21.78 65.35 36.21
C GLU A 423 20.62 64.85 35.34
N ILE A 424 19.58 65.67 35.11
CA ILE A 424 18.47 65.43 34.18
C ILE A 424 19.01 65.41 32.75
N ALA A 425 19.84 66.39 32.36
CA ALA A 425 20.50 66.38 31.04
C ALA A 425 21.39 65.13 30.88
N SER A 426 22.17 64.77 31.90
CA SER A 426 22.97 63.53 31.93
C SER A 426 22.08 62.27 31.88
N LYS A 427 20.92 62.29 32.53
CA LYS A 427 19.95 61.20 32.56
C LYS A 427 19.22 61.04 31.22
N TYR A 428 18.88 62.12 30.53
CA TYR A 428 18.39 62.09 29.16
C TYR A 428 19.45 61.58 28.20
N GLN A 429 20.70 62.04 28.33
CA GLN A 429 21.82 61.54 27.54
C GLN A 429 22.09 60.05 27.81
N SER A 430 21.95 59.60 29.06
CA SER A 430 22.04 58.19 29.45
C SER A 430 20.85 57.37 28.95
N MET A 431 19.62 57.90 28.98
CA MET A 431 18.43 57.25 28.43
C MET A 431 18.49 57.11 26.92
N PHE A 432 19.00 58.12 26.21
CA PHE A 432 19.27 58.03 24.79
C PHE A 432 20.34 56.97 24.53
N SER A 433 21.52 57.10 25.15
CA SER A 433 22.67 56.21 24.95
C SER A 433 22.39 54.75 25.32
N ASN A 434 21.62 54.49 26.37
CA ASN A 434 21.30 53.15 26.87
C ASN A 434 19.86 52.70 26.55
N GLY A 435 19.13 53.44 25.72
CA GLY A 435 17.76 53.11 25.34
C GLY A 435 17.64 51.71 24.71
N LEU A 436 16.49 51.05 24.86
CA LEU A 436 16.26 49.70 24.31
C LEU A 436 15.92 49.71 22.81
N ILE A 437 15.54 50.87 22.26
CA ILE A 437 15.16 51.05 20.85
C ILE A 437 16.30 51.78 20.13
N ALA A 438 16.59 51.39 18.90
CA ALA A 438 17.54 52.12 18.06
C ALA A 438 16.98 53.49 17.69
N MET A 439 17.70 54.56 18.02
CA MET A 439 17.27 55.94 17.82
C MET A 439 18.40 56.79 17.23
N SER A 440 18.02 57.73 16.36
CA SER A 440 18.93 58.71 15.76
C SER A 440 18.23 60.05 15.57
N PHE A 441 18.94 61.14 15.82
CA PHE A 441 18.46 62.50 15.63
C PHE A 441 19.05 63.10 14.36
N TYR A 442 18.22 63.79 13.58
CA TYR A 442 18.65 64.51 12.39
C TYR A 442 18.24 65.97 12.46
N ALA A 443 19.09 66.86 11.95
CA ALA A 443 18.82 68.28 11.86
C ALA A 443 17.69 68.58 10.87
N LYS A 444 17.21 69.83 10.87
CA LYS A 444 16.13 70.31 9.97
C LYS A 444 16.43 70.07 8.49
N ASP A 445 17.71 69.98 8.12
CA ASP A 445 18.17 69.70 6.76
C ASP A 445 18.38 68.21 6.44
N GLY A 446 18.16 67.31 7.41
CA GLY A 446 18.35 65.87 7.28
C GLY A 446 19.76 65.38 7.60
N THR A 447 20.66 66.24 8.09
CA THR A 447 22.01 65.85 8.53
C THR A 447 21.97 65.12 9.86
N LEU A 448 22.69 64.02 10.01
CA LEU A 448 22.72 63.23 11.25
C LEU A 448 23.38 64.03 12.39
N ILE A 449 22.65 64.25 13.48
CA ILE A 449 23.14 64.92 14.70
C ILE A 449 23.79 63.89 15.61
N ASP A 450 23.03 62.86 15.99
CA ASP A 450 23.48 61.88 16.98
C ASP A 450 22.76 60.53 16.82
N VAL A 451 23.40 59.46 17.27
CA VAL A 451 22.88 58.09 17.25
C VAL A 451 23.08 57.44 18.61
N ASN A 452 22.11 56.65 19.07
CA ASN A 452 22.32 55.89 20.30
C ASN A 452 23.02 54.56 20.05
N LYS A 453 23.51 53.94 21.12
CA LYS A 453 24.23 52.66 21.07
C LYS A 453 23.44 51.56 20.35
N ARG A 454 22.11 51.49 20.55
CA ARG A 454 21.26 50.50 19.86
C ARG A 454 21.17 50.74 18.36
N MET A 455 21.14 51.99 17.90
CA MET A 455 21.21 52.30 16.47
C MET A 455 22.56 51.88 15.89
N SER A 456 23.66 52.13 16.62
CA SER A 456 24.99 51.69 16.19
C SER A 456 25.11 50.16 16.12
N GLU A 457 24.55 49.43 17.08
CA GLU A 457 24.50 47.96 17.05
C GLU A 457 23.60 47.42 15.94
N LEU A 458 22.42 48.03 15.72
CA LEU A 458 21.47 47.62 14.68
C LEU A 458 22.11 47.69 13.29
N CYS A 459 22.79 48.82 13.03
CA CYS A 459 23.48 49.08 11.78
C CYS A 459 24.91 48.53 11.73
N GLU A 460 25.34 47.78 12.75
CA GLU A 460 26.66 47.13 12.82
C GLU A 460 27.82 48.09 12.53
N PHE A 461 27.75 49.32 13.06
CA PHE A 461 28.79 50.34 12.85
C PHE A 461 30.14 49.84 13.39
N ASP A 462 31.03 49.41 12.49
CA ASP A 462 32.46 49.51 12.73
C ASP A 462 32.93 50.97 12.51
N LYS A 463 34.24 51.22 12.66
CA LYS A 463 34.77 52.59 12.51
C LYS A 463 34.52 53.19 11.12
N ASP A 464 34.42 52.37 10.06
CA ASP A 464 34.26 52.83 8.68
C ASP A 464 32.75 53.01 8.34
N GLY A 465 31.88 52.19 8.93
CA GLY A 465 30.42 52.26 8.77
C GLY A 465 29.77 53.48 9.44
N GLU A 466 30.29 53.94 10.59
CA GLU A 466 29.77 55.15 11.24
C GLU A 466 30.02 56.41 10.38
N GLU A 467 31.18 56.50 9.74
CA GLU A 467 31.53 57.62 8.85
C GLU A 467 30.66 57.64 7.59
N PHE A 468 30.34 56.46 7.03
CA PHE A 468 29.41 56.31 5.91
C PHE A 468 28.01 56.85 6.23
N PHE A 469 27.43 56.50 7.38
CA PHE A 469 26.11 56.99 7.77
C PHE A 469 26.09 58.46 8.19
N ARG A 470 27.18 59.00 8.76
CA ARG A 470 27.30 60.44 9.06
C ARG A 470 27.35 61.31 7.81
N GLN A 471 27.83 60.77 6.68
CA GLN A 471 27.83 61.45 5.40
C GLN A 471 26.48 61.33 4.64
N MET A 472 25.59 60.43 5.08
CA MET A 472 24.30 60.18 4.43
C MET A 472 23.20 61.06 5.01
N ASN A 473 22.47 61.75 4.14
CA ASN A 473 21.30 62.53 4.54
C ASN A 473 20.09 61.61 4.78
N LEU A 474 19.25 61.93 5.77
CA LEU A 474 18.02 61.17 6.07
C LEU A 474 17.16 60.91 4.82
N PHE A 475 17.02 61.91 3.94
CA PHE A 475 16.18 61.80 2.75
C PHE A 475 16.84 61.01 1.61
N ASP A 476 18.12 60.66 1.75
CA ASP A 476 18.84 59.78 0.83
C ASP A 476 18.91 58.32 1.32
N VAL A 477 18.54 58.06 2.57
CA VAL A 477 18.42 56.68 3.10
C VAL A 477 17.42 55.91 2.23
N ALA A 478 17.81 54.75 1.71
CA ALA A 478 17.02 53.96 0.75
C ALA A 478 15.56 53.69 1.17
N LEU A 479 15.30 53.61 2.48
CA LEU A 479 13.95 53.39 3.05
C LEU A 479 13.07 54.65 3.04
N VAL A 480 13.68 55.84 3.02
CA VAL A 480 13.04 57.16 3.12
C VAL A 480 13.01 57.85 1.75
N LYS A 481 14.05 57.63 0.94
CA LYS A 481 14.27 58.27 -0.36
C LYS A 481 13.07 58.10 -1.29
N GLY A 482 12.51 59.23 -1.71
CA GLY A 482 11.34 59.29 -2.60
C GLY A 482 9.99 58.99 -1.94
N GLN A 483 9.97 58.58 -0.66
CA GLN A 483 8.75 58.27 0.09
C GLN A 483 8.42 59.32 1.17
N TYR A 484 9.41 60.07 1.65
CA TYR A 484 9.23 61.15 2.64
C TYR A 484 10.09 62.36 2.27
N GLN A 485 9.57 63.57 2.44
CA GLN A 485 10.21 64.80 1.98
C GLN A 485 10.55 65.76 3.13
N LYS A 486 11.52 66.64 2.87
CA LYS A 486 11.93 67.68 3.81
C LYS A 486 10.76 68.65 4.06
N GLY A 487 10.44 68.86 5.34
CA GLY A 487 9.35 69.74 5.78
C GLY A 487 8.00 69.06 5.99
N ASP A 488 7.88 67.75 5.74
CA ASP A 488 6.67 66.99 6.06
C ASP A 488 6.36 67.05 7.56
N LYS A 489 5.10 67.37 7.89
CA LYS A 489 4.66 67.55 9.29
C LYS A 489 4.18 66.26 9.95
N GLU A 490 3.82 65.26 9.16
CA GLU A 490 3.38 63.97 9.66
C GLU A 490 4.55 63.02 9.90
N SER A 491 4.35 62.08 10.82
CA SER A 491 5.31 61.00 11.05
C SER A 491 5.24 59.98 9.92
N PHE A 492 6.40 59.51 9.47
CA PHE A 492 6.50 58.50 8.41
C PHE A 492 6.90 57.16 9.00
N HIS A 493 6.27 56.07 8.54
CA HIS A 493 6.53 54.72 9.01
C HIS A 493 6.65 53.78 7.82
N VAL A 494 7.74 53.04 7.77
CA VAL A 494 7.99 52.05 6.73
C VAL A 494 8.66 50.81 7.32
N CYS A 495 8.31 49.63 6.82
CA CYS A 495 9.02 48.39 7.13
C CYS A 495 9.39 47.70 5.82
N GLN A 496 10.68 47.72 5.48
CA GLN A 496 11.19 47.19 4.21
C GLN A 496 12.59 46.60 4.41
N ARG A 497 13.11 45.95 3.36
CA ARG A 497 14.45 45.37 3.39
C ARG A 497 15.48 46.47 3.20
N MET A 498 16.35 46.67 4.18
CA MET A 498 17.52 47.53 4.09
C MET A 498 18.69 46.72 3.50
N PHE A 499 19.27 47.23 2.42
CA PHE A 499 20.31 46.55 1.65
C PHE A 499 21.45 47.53 1.37
N TYR A 500 22.54 47.41 2.12
CA TYR A 500 23.78 48.18 1.91
C TYR A 500 24.95 47.20 1.82
N PRO A 501 25.25 46.68 0.62
CA PRO A 501 26.29 45.68 0.42
C PRO A 501 27.69 46.22 0.73
N GLU A 502 27.91 47.53 0.67
CA GLU A 502 29.18 48.22 0.98
C GLU A 502 29.62 48.02 2.43
N ILE A 503 28.66 47.81 3.33
CA ILE A 503 28.85 47.66 4.78
C ILE A 503 28.19 46.38 5.33
N GLY A 504 27.82 45.45 4.44
CA GLY A 504 27.33 44.12 4.82
C GLY A 504 25.94 44.05 5.46
N ILE A 505 25.11 45.10 5.36
CA ILE A 505 23.78 45.13 6.01
C ILE A 505 22.72 44.51 5.08
N PHE A 506 22.12 43.40 5.53
CA PHE A 506 21.00 42.71 4.87
C PHE A 506 19.89 42.37 5.88
N LYS A 507 19.12 43.37 6.31
CA LYS A 507 18.10 43.24 7.36
C LYS A 507 16.74 43.75 6.91
N TYR A 508 15.66 43.22 7.48
CA TYR A 508 14.35 43.87 7.41
C TYR A 508 14.25 44.87 8.56
N ILE A 509 14.13 46.15 8.25
CA ILE A 509 14.12 47.21 9.25
C ILE A 509 12.80 47.97 9.15
N GLU A 510 12.15 48.10 10.30
CA GLU A 510 11.07 49.05 10.52
C GLU A 510 11.68 50.37 10.95
N ILE A 511 11.40 51.45 10.22
CA ILE A 511 11.82 52.81 10.56
C ILE A 511 10.58 53.69 10.76
N LYS A 512 10.61 54.51 11.82
CA LYS A 512 9.65 55.60 12.03
C LYS A 512 10.38 56.93 12.15
N VAL A 513 10.04 57.87 11.29
CA VAL A 513 10.56 59.24 11.27
C VAL A 513 9.52 60.16 11.89
N HIS A 514 9.89 60.85 12.97
CA HIS A 514 9.02 61.75 13.71
C HIS A 514 9.59 63.18 13.67
N PRO A 515 8.94 64.13 12.98
CA PRO A 515 9.32 65.54 13.06
C PRO A 515 8.93 66.11 14.43
N THR A 516 9.85 66.83 15.07
CA THR A 516 9.62 67.49 16.36
C THR A 516 9.59 69.01 16.15
N PHE A 517 8.56 69.65 16.67
CA PHE A 517 8.32 71.09 16.55
C PHE A 517 8.44 71.75 17.93
N ASP A 518 8.79 73.03 17.96
CA ASP A 518 8.65 73.85 19.17
C ASP A 518 7.21 74.34 19.39
N ASP A 519 7.00 75.09 20.48
CA ASP A 519 5.70 75.64 20.86
C ASP A 519 5.15 76.67 19.85
N GLU A 520 6.01 77.23 18.99
CA GLU A 520 5.64 78.16 17.91
C GLU A 520 5.33 77.42 16.58
N GLY A 521 5.53 76.10 16.53
CA GLY A 521 5.25 75.25 15.38
C GLY A 521 6.38 75.19 14.36
N GLU A 522 7.57 75.65 14.70
CA GLU A 522 8.77 75.58 13.86
C GLU A 522 9.47 74.23 14.05
N LEU A 523 9.85 73.58 12.94
CA LEU A 523 10.51 72.27 12.96
C LEU A 523 11.87 72.41 13.65
N GLN A 524 12.15 71.62 14.67
CA GLN A 524 13.42 71.64 15.40
C GLN A 524 14.38 70.54 14.92
N PHE A 525 13.93 69.29 14.85
CA PHE A 525 14.72 68.14 14.39
C PHE A 525 13.81 66.95 14.05
N TYR A 526 14.37 65.93 13.41
CA TYR A 526 13.71 64.64 13.19
C TYR A 526 14.24 63.60 14.17
N VAL A 527 13.34 62.84 14.79
CA VAL A 527 13.66 61.66 15.59
C VAL A 527 13.34 60.43 14.77
N VAL A 528 14.34 59.60 14.52
CA VAL A 528 14.18 58.37 13.78
C VAL A 528 14.37 57.19 14.72
N THR A 529 13.36 56.33 14.79
CA THR A 529 13.44 55.05 15.52
C THR A 529 13.52 53.91 14.53
N ALA A 530 14.31 52.89 14.84
CA ALA A 530 14.49 51.72 14.00
C ALA A 530 14.35 50.41 14.81
N ARG A 531 13.83 49.37 14.18
CA ARG A 531 13.71 48.02 14.76
C ARG A 531 14.03 46.95 13.72
N ASP A 532 14.85 45.98 14.10
CA ASP A 532 15.10 44.79 13.28
C ASP A 532 13.88 43.85 13.35
N MET A 533 13.29 43.58 12.19
CA MET A 533 12.12 42.73 12.00
C MET A 533 12.46 41.43 11.27
N THR A 534 13.75 41.12 11.08
CA THR A 534 14.21 39.99 10.23
C THR A 534 13.73 38.63 10.76
N ALA A 535 13.83 38.40 12.07
CA ALA A 535 13.39 37.15 12.70
C ALA A 535 11.85 36.97 12.62
N GLU A 536 11.10 38.01 12.96
CA GLU A 536 9.63 38.01 12.89
C GLU A 536 9.14 37.82 11.45
N ARG A 537 9.80 38.47 10.48
CA ARG A 537 9.50 38.29 9.06
C ARG A 537 9.77 36.87 8.57
N ARG A 538 10.85 36.22 9.04
CA ARG A 538 11.16 34.82 8.71
C ARG A 538 10.07 33.88 9.22
N LEU A 539 9.68 34.03 10.49
CA LEU A 539 8.60 33.24 11.10
C LEU A 539 7.27 33.40 10.36
N TYR A 540 6.92 34.64 9.99
CA TYR A 540 5.72 34.91 9.20
C TYR A 540 5.74 34.19 7.83
N LEU A 541 6.90 34.21 7.15
CA LEU A 541 7.04 33.53 5.85
C LEU A 541 6.98 32.00 5.99
N GLU A 542 7.54 31.43 7.06
CA GLU A 542 7.45 30.01 7.37
C GLU A 542 6.01 29.59 7.67
N GLN A 543 5.28 30.36 8.47
CA GLN A 543 3.86 30.11 8.75
C GLN A 543 3.02 30.19 7.47
N ALA A 544 3.22 31.21 6.64
CA ALA A 544 2.52 31.33 5.36
C ALA A 544 2.82 30.17 4.40
N LYS A 545 4.05 29.64 4.43
CA LYS A 545 4.43 28.43 3.69
C LYS A 545 3.70 27.21 4.24
N HIS A 546 3.67 27.03 5.55
CA HIS A 546 2.96 25.93 6.21
C HIS A 546 1.45 25.97 5.91
N ASP A 547 0.81 27.14 5.98
CA ASP A 547 -0.61 27.31 5.64
C ASP A 547 -0.90 26.94 4.18
N LYS A 548 0.02 27.28 3.28
CA LYS A 548 -0.08 26.90 1.86
C LYS A 548 0.06 25.39 1.67
N GLU A 549 0.99 24.76 2.37
CA GLU A 549 1.17 23.30 2.37
C GLU A 549 -0.05 22.59 2.94
N LEU A 550 -0.61 23.07 4.05
CA LEU A 550 -1.82 22.53 4.66
C LEU A 550 -3.02 22.63 3.70
N LYS A 551 -3.25 23.79 3.09
CA LYS A 551 -4.31 23.96 2.08
C LYS A 551 -4.12 23.03 0.87
N LYS A 552 -2.87 22.78 0.47
CA LYS A 552 -2.57 21.83 -0.61
C LYS A 552 -2.90 20.40 -0.17
N ALA A 553 -2.42 19.97 0.99
CA ALA A 553 -2.70 18.64 1.56
C ALA A 553 -4.21 18.39 1.72
N THR A 554 -4.98 19.38 2.20
CA THR A 554 -6.45 19.25 2.30
C THR A 554 -7.10 19.06 0.93
N LYS A 555 -6.64 19.78 -0.11
CA LYS A 555 -7.15 19.59 -1.49
C LYS A 555 -6.78 18.22 -2.05
N ASP A 556 -5.57 17.76 -1.79
CA ASP A 556 -5.10 16.45 -2.23
C ASP A 556 -5.90 15.32 -1.56
N ILE A 557 -6.18 15.42 -0.24
CA ILE A 557 -7.06 14.50 0.49
C ILE A 557 -8.45 14.46 -0.14
N GLN A 558 -9.09 15.62 -0.35
CA GLN A 558 -10.42 15.69 -0.98
C GLN A 558 -10.44 15.08 -2.40
N PHE A 559 -9.34 15.23 -3.14
CA PHE A 559 -9.19 14.62 -4.45
C PHE A 559 -9.11 13.09 -4.37
N TYR A 560 -8.29 12.55 -3.46
CA TYR A 560 -8.19 11.10 -3.25
C TYR A 560 -9.50 10.50 -2.72
N GLU A 561 -10.19 11.18 -1.80
CA GLU A 561 -11.51 10.78 -1.31
C GLU A 561 -12.52 10.65 -2.46
N LYS A 562 -12.53 11.62 -3.38
CA LYS A 562 -13.39 11.56 -4.57
C LYS A 562 -13.03 10.40 -5.49
N GLN A 563 -11.75 10.13 -5.71
CA GLN A 563 -11.31 8.98 -6.51
C GLN A 563 -11.69 7.65 -5.87
N LEU A 564 -11.51 7.51 -4.55
CA LEU A 564 -11.92 6.33 -3.80
C LEU A 564 -13.44 6.10 -3.91
N GLY A 565 -14.25 7.15 -3.78
CA GLY A 565 -15.69 7.07 -4.00
C GLY A 565 -16.05 6.52 -5.39
N TYR A 566 -15.44 7.05 -6.45
CA TYR A 566 -15.64 6.54 -7.82
C TYR A 566 -15.20 5.08 -7.99
N LEU A 567 -14.10 4.67 -7.36
CA LEU A 567 -13.62 3.29 -7.42
C LEU A 567 -14.58 2.33 -6.73
N LEU A 568 -15.07 2.68 -5.54
CA LEU A 568 -16.02 1.88 -4.78
C LEU A 568 -17.35 1.71 -5.54
N GLU A 569 -17.90 2.79 -6.10
CA GLU A 569 -19.13 2.75 -6.88
C GLU A 569 -19.01 1.85 -8.12
N ASN A 570 -17.95 2.02 -8.92
CA ASN A 570 -17.79 1.23 -10.15
C ASN A 570 -17.43 -0.25 -9.88
N SER A 571 -16.78 -0.54 -8.75
CA SER A 571 -16.40 -1.90 -8.36
C SER A 571 -17.51 -2.67 -7.64
N LYS A 572 -18.68 -2.05 -7.42
CA LYS A 572 -19.79 -2.60 -6.61
C LYS A 572 -19.30 -3.06 -5.23
N MET A 573 -18.39 -2.27 -4.65
CA MET A 573 -17.85 -2.49 -3.32
C MET A 573 -18.45 -1.47 -2.35
N PHE A 574 -18.70 -1.90 -1.12
CA PHE A 574 -19.17 -1.05 -0.04
C PHE A 574 -18.20 -1.15 1.11
N LEU A 575 -17.87 0.00 1.70
CA LEU A 575 -17.17 0.01 2.98
C LEU A 575 -18.16 -0.29 4.09
N TRP A 576 -17.74 -1.06 5.07
CA TRP A 576 -18.52 -1.29 6.27
C TRP A 576 -17.67 -1.14 7.51
N THR A 577 -18.25 -0.57 8.55
CA THR A 577 -17.65 -0.41 9.87
C THR A 577 -18.60 -0.98 10.90
N PHE A 578 -18.13 -1.89 11.74
CA PHE A 578 -18.89 -2.41 12.86
C PHE A 578 -18.36 -1.84 14.16
N ASP A 579 -19.13 -0.93 14.77
CA ASP A 579 -18.82 -0.35 16.07
C ASP A 579 -19.24 -1.32 17.19
N LEU A 580 -18.27 -1.73 18.01
CA LEU A 580 -18.51 -2.72 19.07
C LEU A 580 -19.23 -2.12 20.29
N LYS A 581 -19.15 -0.81 20.51
CA LYS A 581 -19.86 -0.12 21.60
C LYS A 581 -21.32 0.05 21.26
N GLU A 582 -21.61 0.45 20.02
CA GLU A 582 -22.99 0.63 19.55
C GLU A 582 -23.65 -0.69 19.13
N GLY A 583 -22.86 -1.69 18.75
CA GLY A 583 -23.37 -2.96 18.21
C GLY A 583 -23.97 -2.79 16.81
N LEU A 584 -23.53 -1.77 16.07
CA LEU A 584 -24.08 -1.37 14.78
C LEU A 584 -23.04 -1.47 13.66
N ILE A 585 -23.46 -2.03 12.54
CA ILE A 585 -22.75 -2.06 11.27
C ILE A 585 -23.23 -0.87 10.44
N HIS A 586 -22.31 0.01 10.11
CA HIS A 586 -22.49 1.14 9.20
C HIS A 586 -21.97 0.75 7.83
N PHE A 587 -22.78 0.94 6.79
CA PHE A 587 -22.38 0.75 5.41
C PHE A 587 -22.23 2.10 4.72
N SER A 588 -21.19 2.26 3.91
CA SER A 588 -20.91 3.49 3.17
C SER A 588 -20.39 3.22 1.76
N TYR A 589 -20.96 3.94 0.79
CA TYR A 589 -20.51 3.97 -0.60
C TYR A 589 -19.41 5.00 -0.81
N SER A 590 -19.47 6.09 -0.05
CA SER A 590 -18.59 7.26 -0.16
C SER A 590 -17.45 7.27 0.87
N GLY A 591 -17.49 6.37 1.85
CA GLY A 591 -16.53 6.28 2.96
C GLY A 591 -16.69 7.35 4.05
N HIS A 592 -17.60 8.31 3.88
CA HIS A 592 -17.71 9.49 4.77
C HIS A 592 -18.95 9.49 5.65
N LYS A 593 -20.07 9.01 5.12
CA LYS A 593 -21.35 8.99 5.81
C LYS A 593 -21.88 7.57 5.79
N SER A 594 -22.38 7.11 6.94
CA SER A 594 -23.14 5.87 6.99
C SER A 594 -24.42 6.07 6.19
N ASP A 595 -24.50 5.41 5.04
CA ASP A 595 -25.69 5.41 4.19
C ASP A 595 -26.77 4.53 4.82
N TYR A 596 -26.35 3.45 5.49
CA TYR A 596 -27.24 2.54 6.20
C TYR A 596 -26.60 2.00 7.47
N THR A 597 -27.43 1.71 8.47
CA THR A 597 -26.98 1.16 9.76
C THR A 597 -27.87 0.01 10.22
N LYS A 598 -27.29 -1.12 10.67
CA LYS A 598 -28.01 -2.29 11.19
C LYS A 598 -27.24 -3.01 12.29
N THR A 599 -27.93 -3.79 13.11
CA THR A 599 -27.27 -4.75 13.99
C THR A 599 -26.74 -5.95 13.19
N LEU A 600 -25.77 -6.64 13.76
CA LEU A 600 -25.15 -7.82 13.17
C LEU A 600 -26.17 -8.94 12.92
N ASP A 601 -27.12 -9.14 13.84
CA ASP A 601 -28.23 -10.10 13.69
C ASP A 601 -29.13 -9.79 12.49
N VAL A 602 -29.51 -8.52 12.32
CA VAL A 602 -30.40 -8.13 11.21
C VAL A 602 -29.71 -8.26 9.87
N PHE A 603 -28.41 -7.95 9.80
CA PHE A 603 -27.64 -8.09 8.58
C PHE A 603 -27.54 -9.55 8.13
N PHE A 604 -27.09 -10.46 9.00
CA PHE A 604 -27.04 -11.89 8.68
C PHE A 604 -28.44 -12.54 8.61
N GLY A 605 -29.49 -11.89 9.12
CA GLY A 605 -30.88 -12.30 8.91
C GLY A 605 -31.29 -12.35 7.43
N GLY A 606 -30.69 -11.50 6.59
CA GLY A 606 -30.89 -11.51 5.13
C GLY A 606 -30.16 -12.65 4.41
N ALA A 607 -29.24 -13.37 5.09
CA ALA A 607 -28.52 -14.51 4.52
C ALA A 607 -29.48 -15.67 4.22
N THR A 608 -29.10 -16.51 3.26
CA THR A 608 -29.74 -17.80 3.01
C THR A 608 -29.59 -18.73 4.21
N ASP A 609 -30.51 -19.69 4.36
CA ASP A 609 -30.56 -20.52 5.57
C ASP A 609 -29.30 -21.38 5.75
N GLU A 610 -28.66 -21.79 4.64
CA GLU A 610 -27.38 -22.50 4.61
C GLU A 610 -26.23 -21.68 5.22
N PHE A 611 -26.19 -20.37 4.97
CA PHE A 611 -25.08 -19.51 5.38
C PHE A 611 -25.35 -18.71 6.65
N ARG A 612 -26.61 -18.57 7.07
CA ARG A 612 -26.99 -17.71 8.20
C ARG A 612 -26.29 -18.10 9.50
N GLU A 613 -26.36 -19.38 9.90
CA GLU A 613 -25.78 -19.84 11.16
C GLU A 613 -24.24 -19.84 11.13
N SER A 614 -23.65 -20.30 10.02
CA SER A 614 -22.20 -20.39 9.88
C SER A 614 -21.55 -19.01 9.83
N ALA A 615 -22.07 -18.10 9.01
CA ALA A 615 -21.50 -16.75 8.85
C ALA A 615 -21.61 -15.93 10.15
N PHE A 616 -22.74 -16.07 10.87
CA PHE A 616 -22.96 -15.38 12.14
C PHE A 616 -22.05 -15.92 13.26
N LYS A 617 -21.86 -17.24 13.33
CA LYS A 617 -20.95 -17.87 14.30
C LYS A 617 -19.50 -17.44 14.06
N GLU A 618 -19.05 -17.50 12.81
CA GLU A 618 -17.69 -17.08 12.43
C GLU A 618 -17.44 -15.59 12.69
N ALA A 619 -18.45 -14.74 12.47
CA ALA A 619 -18.34 -13.31 12.79
C ALA A 619 -18.15 -13.09 14.30
N LYS A 620 -18.90 -13.80 15.15
CA LYS A 620 -18.72 -13.75 16.61
C LYS A 620 -17.36 -14.27 17.05
N GLU A 621 -16.88 -15.36 16.45
CA GLU A 621 -15.56 -15.92 16.76
C GLU A 621 -14.43 -14.97 16.36
N ALA A 622 -14.55 -14.31 15.21
CA ALA A 622 -13.61 -13.28 14.76
C ALA A 622 -13.57 -12.12 15.75
N ILE A 623 -14.73 -11.59 16.16
CA ILE A 623 -14.83 -10.53 17.18
C ILE A 623 -14.20 -10.96 18.51
N ALA A 624 -14.54 -12.15 19.01
CA ALA A 624 -14.05 -12.65 20.29
C ALA A 624 -12.52 -12.82 20.35
N HIS A 625 -11.88 -13.10 19.21
CA HIS A 625 -10.42 -13.31 19.14
C HIS A 625 -9.68 -12.18 18.43
N ALA A 626 -10.36 -11.07 18.11
CA ALA A 626 -9.82 -9.95 17.34
C ALA A 626 -9.07 -10.41 16.06
N LYS A 627 -9.70 -11.29 15.27
CA LYS A 627 -9.12 -11.83 14.03
C LYS A 627 -9.75 -11.20 12.79
N PRO A 628 -9.01 -11.08 11.67
CA PRO A 628 -9.60 -10.74 10.38
C PRO A 628 -10.79 -11.66 10.06
N TYR A 629 -11.86 -11.08 9.56
CA TYR A 629 -13.05 -11.78 9.09
C TYR A 629 -13.06 -11.77 7.57
N ASN A 630 -13.22 -12.93 6.94
CA ASN A 630 -13.39 -13.01 5.49
C ASN A 630 -14.32 -14.17 5.15
N LYS A 631 -15.48 -13.87 4.56
CA LYS A 631 -16.47 -14.90 4.25
C LYS A 631 -17.27 -14.59 2.99
N ILE A 632 -17.52 -15.63 2.20
CA ILE A 632 -18.51 -15.61 1.13
C ILE A 632 -19.86 -15.98 1.71
N VAL A 633 -20.86 -15.13 1.50
CA VAL A 633 -22.21 -15.32 2.01
C VAL A 633 -23.22 -15.03 0.90
N HIS A 634 -24.15 -15.96 0.70
CA HIS A 634 -25.27 -15.77 -0.19
C HIS A 634 -26.46 -15.18 0.57
N PHE A 635 -26.92 -14.01 0.15
CA PHE A 635 -28.05 -13.31 0.73
C PHE A 635 -29.31 -13.52 -0.12
N LYS A 636 -30.45 -13.73 0.55
CA LYS A 636 -31.78 -13.71 -0.09
C LYS A 636 -32.14 -12.31 -0.55
N TYR A 637 -31.74 -11.32 0.24
CA TYR A 637 -31.84 -9.90 -0.03
C TYR A 637 -30.85 -9.16 0.87
N THR A 638 -30.47 -7.96 0.46
CA THR A 638 -29.73 -7.01 1.28
C THR A 638 -30.41 -5.64 1.18
N MET A 639 -30.01 -4.68 2.01
CA MET A 639 -30.55 -3.31 1.90
C MET A 639 -30.19 -2.62 0.59
N ILE A 640 -29.14 -3.11 -0.06
CA ILE A 640 -28.58 -2.57 -1.30
C ILE A 640 -29.18 -3.28 -2.52
N ASN A 641 -29.42 -4.59 -2.39
CA ASN A 641 -29.97 -5.41 -3.45
C ASN A 641 -31.22 -6.13 -2.95
N PRO A 642 -32.42 -5.81 -3.47
CA PRO A 642 -33.67 -6.46 -3.06
C PRO A 642 -33.77 -7.92 -3.53
N GLY A 643 -32.88 -8.37 -4.42
CA GLY A 643 -32.80 -9.73 -4.91
C GLY A 643 -31.67 -10.55 -4.27
N PRO A 644 -31.60 -11.84 -4.62
CA PRO A 644 -30.53 -12.71 -4.17
C PRO A 644 -29.17 -12.22 -4.70
N VAL A 645 -28.15 -12.27 -3.84
CA VAL A 645 -26.83 -11.72 -4.14
C VAL A 645 -25.74 -12.42 -3.34
N TRP A 646 -24.62 -12.69 -4.01
CA TRP A 646 -23.40 -13.18 -3.39
C TRP A 646 -22.50 -12.03 -2.99
N TYR A 647 -22.12 -12.01 -1.71
CA TYR A 647 -21.15 -11.06 -1.17
C TYR A 647 -19.93 -11.78 -0.62
N VAL A 648 -18.74 -11.28 -0.96
CA VAL A 648 -17.53 -11.48 -0.14
C VAL A 648 -17.50 -10.35 0.88
N ILE A 649 -17.48 -10.70 2.16
CA ILE A 649 -17.41 -9.75 3.27
C ILE A 649 -16.06 -9.94 3.95
N SER A 650 -15.20 -8.93 3.85
CA SER A 650 -13.87 -8.93 4.45
C SER A 650 -13.74 -7.76 5.42
N GLY A 651 -13.14 -7.96 6.58
CA GLY A 651 -12.93 -6.91 7.57
C GLY A 651 -11.81 -7.24 8.54
N ILE A 652 -11.20 -6.18 9.08
CA ILE A 652 -10.08 -6.25 10.01
C ILE A 652 -10.43 -5.54 11.33
N PRO A 653 -9.89 -6.02 12.46
CA PRO A 653 -10.06 -5.37 13.76
C PRO A 653 -9.28 -4.05 13.83
N LYS A 654 -9.84 -3.05 14.51
CA LYS A 654 -9.15 -1.81 14.85
C LYS A 654 -9.20 -1.57 16.36
N PHE A 655 -8.05 -1.21 16.91
CA PHE A 655 -7.86 -1.03 18.34
C PHE A 655 -7.86 0.47 18.72
N ASP A 656 -8.31 0.77 19.93
CA ASP A 656 -8.20 2.12 20.50
C ASP A 656 -6.78 2.39 21.07
N GLU A 657 -6.56 3.61 21.55
CA GLU A 657 -5.26 4.03 22.14
C GLU A 657 -4.84 3.18 23.36
N ASN A 658 -5.79 2.48 24.00
CA ASN A 658 -5.53 1.60 25.14
C ASN A 658 -5.29 0.14 24.71
N GLY A 659 -5.28 -0.16 23.40
CA GLY A 659 -5.09 -1.50 22.85
C GLY A 659 -6.34 -2.38 22.91
N ASN A 660 -7.51 -1.84 23.26
CA ASN A 660 -8.75 -2.59 23.27
C ASN A 660 -9.40 -2.57 21.89
N LEU A 661 -10.01 -3.68 21.51
CA LEU A 661 -10.74 -3.79 20.25
C LEU A 661 -11.92 -2.80 20.25
N SER A 662 -11.91 -1.86 19.29
CA SER A 662 -12.85 -0.74 19.25
C SER A 662 -13.92 -0.89 18.16
N HIS A 663 -13.53 -1.29 16.95
CA HIS A 663 -14.43 -1.54 15.83
C HIS A 663 -13.79 -2.50 14.82
N TYR A 664 -14.61 -3.05 13.92
CA TYR A 664 -14.14 -3.68 12.69
C TYR A 664 -14.36 -2.75 11.51
N PHE A 665 -13.45 -2.78 10.53
CA PHE A 665 -13.58 -2.03 9.29
C PHE A 665 -13.26 -2.94 8.10
N GLY A 666 -14.01 -2.82 7.01
CA GLY A 666 -13.91 -3.76 5.92
C GLY A 666 -14.60 -3.34 4.64
N VAL A 667 -14.55 -4.26 3.67
CA VAL A 667 -15.20 -4.16 2.36
C VAL A 667 -16.19 -5.30 2.18
N ALA A 668 -17.32 -5.03 1.54
CA ALA A 668 -18.25 -6.02 1.03
C ALA A 668 -18.31 -5.88 -0.49
N ARG A 669 -18.04 -6.96 -1.23
CA ARG A 669 -17.98 -6.97 -2.70
C ARG A 669 -19.03 -7.90 -3.27
N ASN A 670 -19.86 -7.41 -4.19
CA ASN A 670 -20.76 -8.28 -4.95
C ASN A 670 -19.93 -9.17 -5.90
N ILE A 671 -20.14 -10.49 -5.84
CA ILE A 671 -19.42 -11.49 -6.64
C ILE A 671 -20.35 -12.38 -7.50
N ASP A 672 -21.56 -11.94 -7.80
CA ASP A 672 -22.52 -12.72 -8.62
C ASP A 672 -21.90 -13.16 -9.96
N TYR A 673 -21.20 -12.24 -10.63
CA TYR A 673 -20.54 -12.51 -11.91
C TYR A 673 -19.44 -13.59 -11.79
N LEU A 674 -18.75 -13.69 -10.65
CA LEU A 674 -17.73 -14.73 -10.42
C LEU A 674 -18.40 -16.09 -10.23
N MET A 675 -19.49 -16.12 -9.47
CA MET A 675 -20.24 -17.36 -9.22
C MET A 675 -20.88 -17.90 -10.51
N GLU A 676 -21.46 -17.02 -11.33
CA GLU A 676 -22.00 -17.39 -12.65
C GLU A 676 -20.92 -17.93 -13.59
N ALA A 677 -19.77 -17.26 -13.65
CA ALA A 677 -18.65 -17.69 -14.49
C ALA A 677 -18.08 -19.05 -14.02
N GLN A 678 -17.94 -19.25 -12.72
CA GLN A 678 -17.47 -20.51 -12.13
C GLN A 678 -18.43 -21.66 -12.42
N GLN A 679 -19.74 -21.43 -12.29
CA GLN A 679 -20.74 -22.44 -12.59
C GLN A 679 -20.74 -22.81 -14.08
N LYS A 680 -20.69 -21.80 -14.97
CA LYS A 680 -20.60 -22.02 -16.41
C LYS A 680 -19.35 -22.81 -16.79
N LEU A 681 -18.20 -22.48 -16.20
CA LEU A 681 -16.95 -23.22 -16.42
C LEU A 681 -17.10 -24.69 -16.00
N LYS A 682 -17.68 -24.94 -14.82
CA LYS A 682 -17.91 -26.30 -14.32
C LYS A 682 -18.79 -27.13 -15.26
N ASP A 683 -19.86 -26.52 -15.79
CA ASP A 683 -20.78 -27.20 -16.70
C ASP A 683 -20.12 -27.50 -18.06
N GLU A 684 -19.31 -26.58 -18.60
CA GLU A 684 -18.56 -26.81 -19.84
C GLU A 684 -17.45 -27.88 -19.67
N THR A 685 -16.73 -27.86 -18.54
CA THR A 685 -15.73 -28.91 -18.25
C THR A 685 -16.38 -30.28 -18.19
N LYS A 686 -17.53 -30.41 -17.52
CA LYS A 686 -18.27 -31.68 -17.46
C LYS A 686 -18.68 -32.16 -18.85
N ARG A 687 -19.18 -31.28 -19.72
CA ARG A 687 -19.51 -31.61 -21.12
C ARG A 687 -18.28 -32.07 -21.92
N ALA A 688 -17.15 -31.41 -21.73
CA ALA A 688 -15.90 -31.77 -22.40
C ALA A 688 -15.41 -33.15 -21.97
N GLU A 689 -15.47 -33.47 -20.67
CA GLU A 689 -15.10 -34.79 -20.13
C GLU A 689 -16.01 -35.91 -20.67
N GLU A 690 -17.33 -35.68 -20.68
CA GLU A 690 -18.30 -36.64 -21.24
C GLU A 690 -18.03 -36.90 -22.74
N SER A 691 -17.74 -35.85 -23.51
CA SER A 691 -17.36 -35.97 -24.93
C SER A 691 -16.05 -36.73 -25.12
N GLY A 692 -15.05 -36.47 -24.27
CA GLY A 692 -13.76 -37.17 -24.29
C GLY A 692 -13.92 -38.68 -24.05
N LYS A 693 -14.73 -39.07 -23.05
CA LYS A 693 -15.01 -40.48 -22.74
C LYS A 693 -15.70 -41.19 -23.90
N MET A 694 -16.69 -40.55 -24.53
CA MET A 694 -17.35 -41.13 -25.71
C MET A 694 -16.40 -41.33 -26.90
N LYS A 695 -15.49 -40.38 -27.15
CA LYS A 695 -14.47 -40.50 -28.22
C LYS A 695 -13.47 -41.64 -27.95
N ALA A 696 -13.03 -41.81 -26.71
CA ALA A 696 -12.10 -42.87 -26.35
C ALA A 696 -12.75 -44.26 -26.50
N ALA A 697 -13.99 -44.43 -26.03
CA ALA A 697 -14.75 -45.66 -26.20
C ALA A 697 -14.99 -46.01 -27.68
N PHE A 698 -15.27 -45.00 -28.51
CA PHE A 698 -15.41 -45.15 -29.97
C PHE A 698 -14.15 -45.76 -30.61
N LEU A 699 -12.98 -45.17 -30.36
CA LEU A 699 -11.72 -45.64 -30.96
C LEU A 699 -11.35 -47.06 -30.52
N ALA A 700 -11.60 -47.39 -29.26
CA ALA A 700 -11.35 -48.73 -28.72
C ALA A 700 -12.21 -49.80 -29.42
N ASN A 701 -13.51 -49.56 -29.56
CA ASN A 701 -14.44 -50.50 -30.20
C ASN A 701 -14.14 -50.68 -31.70
N MET A 702 -13.80 -49.61 -32.41
CA MET A 702 -13.44 -49.70 -33.84
C MET A 702 -12.17 -50.52 -34.07
N THR A 703 -11.18 -50.39 -33.18
CA THR A 703 -9.95 -51.18 -33.28
C THR A 703 -10.22 -52.68 -33.20
N HIS A 704 -11.17 -53.10 -32.35
CA HIS A 704 -11.55 -54.50 -32.17
C HIS A 704 -12.30 -55.05 -33.39
N GLU A 705 -13.27 -54.30 -33.90
CA GLU A 705 -14.09 -54.69 -35.07
C GLU A 705 -13.29 -54.72 -36.38
N ILE A 706 -12.23 -53.91 -36.50
CA ILE A 706 -11.30 -53.96 -37.66
C ILE A 706 -10.35 -55.15 -37.56
N ARG A 707 -9.81 -55.43 -36.36
CA ARG A 707 -8.81 -56.47 -36.16
C ARG A 707 -9.34 -57.88 -36.47
N THR A 708 -10.60 -58.14 -36.15
CA THR A 708 -11.23 -59.47 -36.30
C THR A 708 -11.29 -59.96 -37.76
N PRO A 709 -11.90 -59.24 -38.72
CA PRO A 709 -11.91 -59.66 -40.13
C PRO A 709 -10.51 -59.61 -40.76
N LEU A 710 -9.65 -58.67 -40.36
CA LEU A 710 -8.29 -58.59 -40.87
C LEU A 710 -7.47 -59.84 -40.51
N ASN A 711 -7.56 -60.30 -39.26
CA ASN A 711 -6.88 -61.52 -38.81
C ASN A 711 -7.42 -62.76 -39.52
N ALA A 712 -8.73 -62.82 -39.79
CA ALA A 712 -9.31 -63.90 -40.59
C ALA A 712 -8.79 -63.89 -42.03
N ILE A 713 -8.72 -62.72 -42.68
CA ILE A 713 -8.17 -62.58 -44.04
C ILE A 713 -6.73 -63.08 -44.08
N VAL A 714 -5.87 -62.62 -43.17
CA VAL A 714 -4.46 -63.03 -43.11
C VAL A 714 -4.36 -64.54 -42.83
N GLY A 715 -5.05 -65.04 -41.80
CA GLY A 715 -4.97 -66.44 -41.40
C GLY A 715 -5.43 -67.42 -42.48
N PHE A 716 -6.58 -67.16 -43.13
CA PHE A 716 -7.03 -68.03 -44.22
C PHE A 716 -6.17 -67.87 -45.48
N SER A 717 -5.60 -66.68 -45.73
CA SER A 717 -4.66 -66.47 -46.85
C SER A 717 -3.36 -67.26 -46.66
N ASP A 718 -2.83 -67.32 -45.43
CA ASP A 718 -1.63 -68.10 -45.10
C ASP A 718 -1.85 -69.61 -45.22
N LEU A 719 -3.11 -70.08 -45.08
CA LEU A 719 -3.47 -71.49 -45.22
C LEU A 719 -3.76 -71.92 -46.67
N LEU A 720 -4.03 -70.98 -47.59
CA LEU A 720 -4.30 -71.30 -49.01
C LEU A 720 -3.23 -72.14 -49.71
N PRO A 721 -1.90 -71.91 -49.49
CA PRO A 721 -0.84 -72.72 -50.09
C PRO A 721 -0.78 -74.15 -49.56
N VAL A 722 -1.32 -74.39 -48.36
CA VAL A 722 -1.16 -75.65 -47.60
C VAL A 722 -2.36 -76.59 -47.79
N VAL A 723 -3.48 -76.07 -48.29
CA VAL A 723 -4.69 -76.85 -48.55
C VAL A 723 -4.60 -77.57 -49.90
N GLU A 724 -4.75 -78.89 -49.87
CA GLU A 724 -4.67 -79.76 -51.06
C GLU A 724 -6.03 -79.95 -51.76
N SER A 725 -7.14 -79.87 -51.01
CA SER A 725 -8.51 -80.02 -51.54
C SER A 725 -8.98 -78.76 -52.29
N HIS A 726 -9.55 -78.95 -53.48
CA HIS A 726 -10.13 -77.86 -54.25
C HIS A 726 -11.35 -77.23 -53.57
N GLU A 727 -12.18 -78.05 -52.90
CA GLU A 727 -13.37 -77.58 -52.18
C GLU A 727 -12.99 -76.70 -50.99
N ASP A 728 -12.06 -77.14 -50.15
CA ASP A 728 -11.59 -76.38 -48.98
C ASP A 728 -10.89 -75.08 -49.38
N ARG A 729 -10.14 -75.10 -50.50
CA ARG A 729 -9.49 -73.91 -51.04
C ARG A 729 -10.52 -72.89 -51.53
N MET A 730 -11.58 -73.33 -52.20
CA MET A 730 -12.68 -72.45 -52.62
C MET A 730 -13.44 -71.89 -51.42
N GLU A 731 -13.62 -72.68 -50.36
CA GLU A 731 -14.23 -72.23 -49.11
C GLU A 731 -13.37 -71.17 -48.40
N PHE A 732 -12.05 -71.34 -48.35
CA PHE A 732 -11.14 -70.34 -47.78
C PHE A 732 -11.14 -69.04 -48.59
N ILE A 733 -11.15 -69.12 -49.93
CA ILE A 733 -11.30 -67.95 -50.81
C ILE A 733 -12.64 -67.24 -50.54
N ARG A 734 -13.73 -67.99 -50.33
CA ARG A 734 -15.05 -67.44 -49.97
C ARG A 734 -14.99 -66.71 -48.63
N ILE A 735 -14.38 -67.30 -47.61
CA ILE A 735 -14.21 -66.69 -46.29
C ILE A 735 -13.38 -65.40 -46.37
N ILE A 736 -12.28 -65.40 -47.12
CA ILE A 736 -11.43 -64.21 -47.33
C ILE A 736 -12.24 -63.09 -48.00
N ARG A 737 -12.95 -63.40 -49.10
CA ARG A 737 -13.80 -62.40 -49.80
C ARG A 737 -14.88 -61.82 -48.89
N ASN A 738 -15.57 -62.67 -48.13
CA ASN A 738 -16.60 -62.21 -47.20
C ASN A 738 -16.03 -61.28 -46.12
N ASN A 739 -14.85 -61.57 -45.58
CA ASN A 739 -14.20 -60.71 -44.59
C ASN A 739 -13.68 -59.40 -45.20
N CYS A 740 -13.17 -59.41 -46.44
CA CYS A 740 -12.80 -58.20 -47.17
C CYS A 740 -14.00 -57.28 -47.40
N ASP A 741 -15.13 -57.84 -47.87
CA ASP A 741 -16.37 -57.10 -48.08
C ASP A 741 -16.94 -56.54 -46.78
N MET A 742 -16.79 -57.29 -45.69
CA MET A 742 -17.18 -56.82 -44.36
C MET A 742 -16.29 -55.66 -43.91
N LEU A 743 -14.97 -55.76 -44.02
CA LEU A 743 -14.04 -54.70 -43.65
C LEU A 743 -14.28 -53.41 -44.46
N MET A 744 -14.54 -53.53 -45.76
CA MET A 744 -14.90 -52.39 -46.61
C MET A 744 -16.19 -51.71 -46.15
N ARG A 745 -17.21 -52.49 -45.75
CA ARG A 745 -18.44 -51.94 -45.14
C ARG A 745 -18.14 -51.24 -43.82
N LEU A 746 -17.32 -51.82 -42.93
CA LEU A 746 -16.92 -51.19 -41.66
C LEU A 746 -16.24 -49.83 -41.88
N ILE A 747 -15.30 -49.75 -42.81
CA ILE A 747 -14.58 -48.50 -43.13
C ILE A 747 -15.56 -47.45 -43.68
N ASN A 748 -16.45 -47.85 -44.58
CA ASN A 748 -17.46 -46.94 -45.14
C ASN A 748 -18.43 -46.44 -44.05
N ASP A 749 -18.90 -47.32 -43.16
CA ASP A 749 -19.76 -46.94 -42.03
C ASP A 749 -19.05 -45.96 -41.09
N ILE A 750 -17.74 -46.13 -40.84
CA ILE A 750 -16.91 -45.22 -40.03
C ILE A 750 -16.78 -43.84 -40.70
N LEU A 751 -16.48 -43.83 -42.01
CA LEU A 751 -16.37 -42.59 -42.79
C LEU A 751 -17.70 -41.84 -42.82
N GLU A 752 -18.82 -42.55 -42.99
CA GLU A 752 -20.15 -41.95 -42.89
C GLU A 752 -20.41 -41.41 -41.47
N ALA A 753 -20.12 -42.18 -40.41
CA ALA A 753 -20.30 -41.74 -39.03
C ALA A 753 -19.45 -40.51 -38.65
N SER A 754 -18.23 -40.39 -39.19
CA SER A 754 -17.34 -39.24 -39.02
C SER A 754 -17.80 -38.00 -39.78
N ASN A 755 -18.51 -38.18 -40.91
CA ASN A 755 -19.01 -37.09 -41.75
C ASN A 755 -20.44 -36.64 -41.41
N VAL A 756 -21.15 -37.29 -40.47
CA VAL A 756 -22.53 -36.92 -40.10
C VAL A 756 -22.65 -35.48 -39.53
N GLY A 757 -21.54 -34.81 -39.19
CA GLY A 757 -21.51 -33.38 -38.85
C GLY A 757 -21.25 -32.42 -40.03
N GLN A 758 -20.70 -32.90 -41.16
CA GLN A 758 -20.40 -32.10 -42.36
C GLN A 758 -21.02 -32.79 -43.59
N SER A 759 -22.23 -32.34 -43.96
CA SER A 759 -22.90 -32.59 -45.25
C SER A 759 -23.18 -34.07 -45.63
N LEU A 760 -24.18 -34.69 -45.00
CA LEU A 760 -24.87 -35.83 -45.63
C LEU A 760 -25.76 -35.28 -46.77
N ALA A 761 -25.26 -35.29 -48.00
CA ALA A 761 -26.00 -34.79 -49.16
C ALA A 761 -27.07 -35.81 -49.61
N ILE A 762 -28.33 -35.36 -49.69
CA ILE A 762 -29.43 -36.09 -50.32
C ILE A 762 -29.52 -35.59 -51.76
N ARG A 763 -29.67 -36.50 -52.73
CA ARG A 763 -29.86 -36.15 -54.15
C ARG A 763 -31.21 -36.68 -54.62
N PRO A 764 -32.30 -35.91 -54.44
CA PRO A 764 -33.63 -36.34 -54.88
C PRO A 764 -33.71 -36.40 -56.40
N GLU A 765 -34.24 -37.48 -56.94
CA GLU A 765 -34.57 -37.65 -58.35
C GLU A 765 -35.99 -38.21 -58.49
N GLU A 766 -36.68 -37.87 -59.58
CA GLU A 766 -38.00 -38.43 -59.89
C GLU A 766 -37.82 -39.87 -60.38
N VAL A 767 -38.40 -40.82 -59.64
CA VAL A 767 -38.25 -42.26 -59.90
C VAL A 767 -39.59 -42.99 -59.80
N ASP A 768 -39.76 -44.01 -60.64
CA ASP A 768 -40.82 -45.00 -60.48
C ASP A 768 -40.37 -46.03 -59.42
N PHE A 769 -40.70 -45.74 -58.15
CA PHE A 769 -40.20 -46.50 -57.02
C PHE A 769 -40.73 -47.94 -57.00
N ALA A 770 -41.88 -48.24 -57.61
CA ALA A 770 -42.39 -49.61 -57.71
C ALA A 770 -41.40 -50.54 -58.43
N LYS A 771 -40.73 -50.06 -59.48
CA LYS A 771 -39.70 -50.80 -60.21
C LYS A 771 -38.40 -50.91 -59.42
N VAL A 772 -37.97 -49.79 -58.83
CA VAL A 772 -36.75 -49.74 -58.01
C VAL A 772 -36.87 -50.68 -56.79
N PHE A 773 -38.03 -50.73 -56.16
CA PHE A 773 -38.32 -51.60 -55.02
C PHE A 773 -38.26 -53.08 -55.42
N ASP A 774 -38.79 -53.43 -56.60
CA ASP A 774 -38.71 -54.79 -57.12
C ASP A 774 -37.25 -55.24 -57.34
N ASP A 775 -36.39 -54.39 -57.90
CA ASP A 775 -34.97 -54.66 -58.09
C ASP A 775 -34.24 -54.85 -56.74
N ILE A 776 -34.58 -54.02 -55.75
CA ILE A 776 -34.04 -54.13 -54.39
C ILE A 776 -34.47 -55.45 -53.75
N CYS A 777 -35.76 -55.79 -53.82
CA CYS A 777 -36.29 -57.04 -53.29
C CYS A 777 -35.67 -58.27 -53.97
N GLN A 778 -35.46 -58.23 -55.28
CA GLN A 778 -34.80 -59.33 -56.00
C GLN A 778 -33.37 -59.55 -55.49
N THR A 779 -32.63 -58.46 -55.26
CA THR A 779 -31.27 -58.51 -54.72
C THR A 779 -31.23 -59.02 -53.28
N LEU A 780 -32.18 -58.57 -52.45
CA LEU A 780 -32.23 -58.93 -51.02
C LEU A 780 -32.76 -60.36 -50.81
N ALA A 781 -33.69 -60.82 -51.63
CA ALA A 781 -34.21 -62.19 -51.58
C ALA A 781 -33.10 -63.23 -51.78
N GLN A 782 -32.11 -62.95 -52.64
CA GLN A 782 -30.94 -63.82 -52.84
C GLN A 782 -30.03 -63.94 -51.60
N ARG A 783 -30.16 -63.04 -50.63
CA ARG A 783 -29.38 -63.06 -49.38
C ARG A 783 -30.06 -63.85 -48.26
N VAL A 784 -31.33 -64.23 -48.45
CA VAL A 784 -32.08 -65.08 -47.52
C VAL A 784 -31.84 -66.54 -47.94
N ASP A 785 -30.74 -67.12 -47.44
CA ASP A 785 -30.27 -68.47 -47.82
C ASP A 785 -30.54 -69.52 -46.72
N GLU A 786 -31.17 -69.13 -45.60
CA GLU A 786 -31.48 -70.03 -44.49
C GLU A 786 -32.73 -70.88 -44.77
N ALA A 787 -32.57 -72.21 -44.68
CA ALA A 787 -33.66 -73.17 -44.79
C ALA A 787 -34.68 -72.99 -43.64
N GLY A 788 -35.79 -72.31 -43.92
CA GLY A 788 -36.87 -72.07 -42.94
C GLY A 788 -37.38 -70.63 -42.85
N VAL A 789 -36.78 -69.69 -43.59
CA VAL A 789 -37.18 -68.28 -43.63
C VAL A 789 -37.74 -67.92 -45.02
N GLN A 790 -38.98 -67.45 -45.07
CA GLN A 790 -39.61 -66.99 -46.30
C GLN A 790 -39.41 -65.48 -46.49
N PHE A 791 -38.85 -65.05 -47.63
CA PHE A 791 -38.83 -63.64 -48.00
C PHE A 791 -40.14 -63.23 -48.70
N ILE A 792 -40.85 -62.26 -48.13
CA ILE A 792 -42.13 -61.76 -48.63
C ILE A 792 -41.95 -60.34 -49.16
N LYS A 793 -42.14 -60.15 -50.47
CA LYS A 793 -42.21 -58.83 -51.09
C LYS A 793 -43.64 -58.31 -51.01
N ASP A 794 -43.83 -57.16 -50.37
CA ASP A 794 -45.12 -56.45 -50.30
C ASP A 794 -45.05 -55.13 -51.07
N ASN A 795 -45.19 -55.24 -52.40
CA ASN A 795 -45.27 -54.10 -53.31
C ASN A 795 -46.74 -53.95 -53.76
N PRO A 796 -47.49 -52.96 -53.26
CA PRO A 796 -48.91 -52.81 -53.55
C PRO A 796 -49.22 -52.06 -54.85
N TYR A 797 -48.20 -51.59 -55.59
CA TYR A 797 -48.37 -50.74 -56.77
C TYR A 797 -47.63 -51.27 -58.00
N ASP A 798 -48.26 -51.21 -59.18
CA ASP A 798 -47.60 -51.53 -60.46
C ASP A 798 -46.67 -50.41 -60.96
N SER A 799 -46.95 -49.16 -60.56
CA SER A 799 -46.10 -47.98 -60.80
C SER A 799 -46.34 -46.95 -59.69
N PHE A 800 -45.27 -46.33 -59.19
CA PHE A 800 -45.35 -45.35 -58.08
C PHE A 800 -44.30 -44.25 -58.26
N MET A 801 -44.71 -43.12 -58.86
CA MET A 801 -43.83 -41.97 -59.07
C MET A 801 -43.64 -41.16 -57.78
N ALA A 802 -42.37 -40.96 -57.40
CA ALA A 802 -41.95 -40.20 -56.23
C ALA A 802 -40.60 -39.49 -56.47
N THR A 803 -40.34 -38.39 -55.76
CA THR A 803 -39.04 -37.69 -55.81
C THR A 803 -38.21 -38.09 -54.60
N LEU A 804 -37.27 -39.02 -54.79
CA LEU A 804 -36.50 -39.68 -53.72
C LEU A 804 -35.02 -39.80 -54.10
N ASP A 805 -34.15 -39.97 -53.11
CA ASP A 805 -32.78 -40.45 -53.35
C ASP A 805 -32.78 -41.98 -53.30
N LYS A 806 -32.83 -42.62 -54.49
CA LYS A 806 -32.93 -44.08 -54.58
C LYS A 806 -31.82 -44.80 -53.82
N GLY A 807 -30.60 -44.24 -53.80
CA GLY A 807 -29.44 -44.87 -53.16
C GLY A 807 -29.57 -44.87 -51.65
N ARG A 808 -30.04 -43.75 -51.07
CA ARG A 808 -30.26 -43.63 -49.63
C ARG A 808 -31.44 -44.45 -49.15
N ILE A 809 -32.54 -44.51 -49.91
CA ILE A 809 -33.68 -45.38 -49.58
C ILE A 809 -33.27 -46.86 -49.67
N GLN A 810 -32.54 -47.25 -50.71
CA GLN A 810 -31.98 -48.60 -50.83
C GLN A 810 -31.06 -48.96 -49.66
N GLN A 811 -30.24 -48.02 -49.19
CA GLN A 811 -29.38 -48.21 -48.02
C GLN A 811 -30.21 -48.51 -46.75
N VAL A 812 -31.29 -47.76 -46.51
CA VAL A 812 -32.19 -47.99 -45.38
C VAL A 812 -32.86 -49.38 -45.45
N LEU A 813 -33.44 -49.72 -46.60
CA LEU A 813 -34.09 -51.02 -46.80
C LEU A 813 -33.10 -52.20 -46.67
N THR A 814 -31.87 -52.02 -47.16
CA THR A 814 -30.80 -53.02 -47.02
C THR A 814 -30.40 -53.19 -45.56
N ASN A 815 -30.25 -52.10 -44.79
CA ASN A 815 -29.91 -52.16 -43.37
C ASN A 815 -31.01 -52.82 -42.53
N PHE A 816 -32.28 -52.50 -42.79
CA PHE A 816 -33.40 -53.17 -42.12
C PHE A 816 -33.43 -54.66 -42.44
N THR A 817 -33.31 -55.02 -43.72
CA THR A 817 -33.39 -56.42 -44.16
C THR A 817 -32.19 -57.23 -43.67
N THR A 818 -30.98 -56.67 -43.69
CA THR A 818 -29.80 -57.36 -43.17
C THR A 818 -29.82 -57.51 -41.65
N ASN A 819 -30.49 -56.61 -40.92
CA ASN A 819 -30.79 -56.83 -39.52
C ASN A 819 -31.81 -57.97 -39.34
N ALA A 820 -32.90 -57.99 -40.11
CA ALA A 820 -33.88 -59.07 -40.05
C ALA A 820 -33.25 -60.46 -40.34
N ILE A 821 -32.40 -60.55 -41.39
CA ILE A 821 -31.66 -61.79 -41.73
C ILE A 821 -30.80 -62.29 -40.55
N LYS A 822 -30.23 -61.40 -39.74
CA LYS A 822 -29.39 -61.80 -38.60
C LYS A 822 -30.17 -62.38 -37.43
N TYR A 823 -31.44 -62.02 -37.27
CA TYR A 823 -32.22 -62.31 -36.06
C TYR A 823 -33.42 -63.23 -36.31
N THR A 824 -33.71 -63.59 -37.56
CA THR A 824 -34.79 -64.51 -37.94
C THR A 824 -34.22 -65.82 -38.47
N HIS A 825 -34.37 -66.90 -37.72
CA HIS A 825 -33.94 -68.25 -38.13
C HIS A 825 -35.08 -69.14 -38.63
N GLN A 826 -36.33 -68.78 -38.32
CA GLN A 826 -37.53 -69.48 -38.80
C GLN A 826 -38.69 -68.50 -38.95
N GLY A 827 -39.52 -68.68 -39.97
CA GLY A 827 -40.70 -67.86 -40.23
C GLY A 827 -40.55 -67.01 -41.47
N HIS A 828 -40.67 -65.69 -41.37
CA HIS A 828 -40.62 -64.83 -42.55
C HIS A 828 -39.95 -63.47 -42.29
N ILE A 829 -39.46 -62.88 -43.38
CA ILE A 829 -39.02 -61.50 -43.48
C ILE A 829 -39.85 -60.83 -44.57
N LYS A 830 -40.67 -59.85 -44.19
CA LYS A 830 -41.54 -59.11 -45.10
C LYS A 830 -40.99 -57.71 -45.30
N LEU A 831 -40.68 -57.37 -46.54
CA LEU A 831 -40.23 -56.02 -46.93
C LEU A 831 -41.34 -55.37 -47.76
N GLY A 832 -41.73 -54.16 -47.39
CA GLY A 832 -42.81 -53.46 -48.06
C GLY A 832 -42.75 -51.95 -47.95
N TYR A 833 -43.62 -51.29 -48.70
CA TYR A 833 -43.87 -49.87 -48.57
C TYR A 833 -45.34 -49.55 -48.86
N ARG A 834 -45.86 -48.46 -48.31
CA ARG A 834 -47.21 -47.97 -48.57
C ARG A 834 -47.28 -46.45 -48.49
N GLU A 835 -48.23 -45.86 -49.20
CA GLU A 835 -48.54 -44.44 -49.04
C GLU A 835 -49.30 -44.22 -47.72
N GLN A 836 -48.82 -43.31 -46.88
CA GLN A 836 -49.40 -43.00 -45.57
C GLN A 836 -49.13 -41.54 -45.20
N GLU A 837 -50.19 -40.81 -44.82
CA GLU A 837 -50.11 -39.40 -44.34
C GLU A 837 -49.32 -38.47 -45.29
N ASP A 838 -49.66 -38.46 -46.59
CA ASP A 838 -48.99 -37.66 -47.64
C ASP A 838 -47.48 -37.96 -47.82
N GLY A 839 -47.03 -39.11 -47.35
CA GLY A 839 -45.67 -39.63 -47.50
C GLY A 839 -45.63 -41.12 -47.80
N ILE A 840 -44.42 -41.68 -47.74
CA ILE A 840 -44.15 -43.08 -48.02
C ILE A 840 -43.64 -43.73 -46.74
N TYR A 841 -44.32 -44.78 -46.30
CA TYR A 841 -43.96 -45.60 -45.16
C TYR A 841 -43.29 -46.88 -45.65
N PHE A 842 -41.97 -46.95 -45.50
CA PHE A 842 -41.13 -48.11 -45.77
C PHE A 842 -41.02 -48.96 -44.51
N TYR A 843 -41.10 -50.29 -44.63
CA TYR A 843 -41.00 -51.16 -43.48
C TYR A 843 -40.40 -52.53 -43.81
N CYS A 844 -39.73 -53.10 -42.82
CA CYS A 844 -39.26 -54.48 -42.82
C CYS A 844 -39.75 -55.14 -41.53
N GLU A 845 -40.56 -56.17 -41.67
CA GLU A 845 -41.13 -56.99 -40.60
C GLU A 845 -40.43 -58.34 -40.58
N ASP A 846 -40.08 -58.81 -39.39
CA ASP A 846 -39.38 -60.06 -39.17
C ASP A 846 -40.00 -60.83 -37.99
N THR A 847 -39.99 -62.16 -38.03
CA THR A 847 -40.50 -63.03 -36.94
C THR A 847 -39.40 -63.51 -36.00
N GLY A 848 -38.29 -62.77 -35.91
CA GLY A 848 -37.08 -63.12 -35.16
C GLY A 848 -37.14 -62.81 -33.67
N ALA A 849 -35.97 -62.52 -33.10
CA ALA A 849 -35.74 -62.40 -31.67
C ALA A 849 -36.53 -61.28 -30.95
N GLY A 850 -37.05 -60.28 -31.68
CA GLY A 850 -37.77 -59.14 -31.09
C GLY A 850 -36.91 -58.23 -30.21
N ILE A 851 -37.51 -57.14 -29.67
CA ILE A 851 -36.79 -56.09 -28.93
C ILE A 851 -37.52 -55.72 -27.63
N PRO A 852 -36.86 -55.79 -26.45
CA PRO A 852 -37.39 -55.31 -25.18
C PRO A 852 -37.85 -53.84 -25.24
N LYS A 853 -39.00 -53.52 -24.62
CA LYS A 853 -39.60 -52.17 -24.66
C LYS A 853 -38.67 -51.07 -24.14
N ASP A 854 -37.88 -51.35 -23.12
CA ASP A 854 -36.90 -50.43 -22.53
C ASP A 854 -35.69 -50.15 -23.44
N LYS A 855 -35.50 -50.96 -24.49
CA LYS A 855 -34.36 -50.84 -25.42
C LYS A 855 -34.74 -50.38 -26.82
N GLN A 856 -36.03 -50.25 -27.14
CA GLN A 856 -36.51 -49.86 -28.48
C GLN A 856 -36.07 -48.45 -28.91
N ASP A 857 -35.93 -47.51 -27.99
CA ASP A 857 -35.42 -46.16 -28.31
C ASP A 857 -33.90 -46.17 -28.52
N ALA A 858 -33.19 -47.02 -27.77
CA ALA A 858 -31.73 -47.08 -27.78
C ALA A 858 -31.15 -47.75 -29.05
N VAL A 859 -31.89 -48.61 -29.76
CA VAL A 859 -31.36 -49.32 -30.95
C VAL A 859 -30.97 -48.41 -32.11
N PHE A 860 -31.45 -47.15 -32.13
CA PHE A 860 -31.07 -46.15 -33.12
C PHE A 860 -29.92 -45.26 -32.67
N GLU A 861 -29.46 -45.39 -31.41
CA GLU A 861 -28.24 -44.74 -30.95
C GLU A 861 -27.01 -45.43 -31.56
N ARG A 862 -25.94 -44.66 -31.73
CA ARG A 862 -24.72 -45.17 -32.36
C ARG A 862 -24.08 -46.23 -31.45
N PHE A 863 -23.63 -47.33 -32.06
CA PHE A 863 -22.88 -48.40 -31.40
C PHE A 863 -23.69 -49.23 -30.39
N VAL A 864 -25.01 -49.05 -30.35
CA VAL A 864 -25.86 -49.90 -29.51
C VAL A 864 -26.07 -51.25 -30.19
N LYS A 865 -25.72 -52.32 -29.47
CA LYS A 865 -26.04 -53.71 -29.82
C LYS A 865 -26.83 -54.31 -28.65
N LEU A 866 -27.85 -55.10 -28.96
CA LEU A 866 -28.61 -55.83 -27.94
C LEU A 866 -27.92 -57.14 -27.52
N ASN A 867 -27.02 -57.65 -28.36
CA ASN A 867 -26.25 -58.86 -28.12
C ASN A 867 -24.83 -58.67 -28.70
N ASP A 868 -23.83 -58.62 -27.81
CA ASP A 868 -22.43 -58.39 -28.17
C ASP A 868 -21.81 -59.53 -28.99
N TYR A 869 -22.42 -60.72 -28.95
CA TYR A 869 -21.96 -61.90 -29.69
C TYR A 869 -22.43 -61.93 -31.15
N VAL A 870 -23.35 -61.04 -31.55
CA VAL A 870 -23.85 -60.95 -32.92
C VAL A 870 -23.05 -59.91 -33.70
N GLN A 871 -22.57 -60.32 -34.88
CA GLN A 871 -21.65 -59.53 -35.69
C GLN A 871 -22.32 -58.28 -36.32
N GLY A 872 -21.71 -57.10 -36.14
CA GLY A 872 -22.19 -55.82 -36.69
C GLY A 872 -21.63 -54.60 -35.96
N THR A 873 -21.64 -53.41 -36.56
CA THR A 873 -21.04 -52.18 -35.98
C THR A 873 -21.90 -51.45 -34.96
N GLY A 874 -23.20 -51.74 -34.92
CA GLY A 874 -24.18 -50.88 -34.24
C GLY A 874 -24.34 -49.51 -34.93
N LEU A 875 -23.82 -49.31 -36.14
CA LEU A 875 -23.94 -48.05 -36.89
C LEU A 875 -25.11 -48.05 -37.88
N GLY A 876 -25.49 -49.22 -38.43
CA GLY A 876 -26.47 -49.32 -39.51
C GLY A 876 -27.81 -48.62 -39.24
N LEU A 877 -28.42 -48.82 -38.06
CA LEU A 877 -29.68 -48.17 -37.67
C LEU A 877 -29.52 -46.68 -37.38
N SER A 878 -28.37 -46.27 -36.82
CA SER A 878 -28.07 -44.85 -36.60
C SER A 878 -27.86 -44.08 -37.91
N ILE A 879 -27.32 -44.75 -38.96
CA ILE A 879 -27.23 -44.22 -40.32
C ILE A 879 -28.64 -44.12 -40.92
N CYS A 880 -29.50 -45.13 -40.75
CA CYS A 880 -30.89 -45.04 -41.19
C CYS A 880 -31.63 -43.85 -40.54
N LYS A 881 -31.38 -43.60 -39.25
CA LYS A 881 -31.94 -42.43 -38.54
C LYS A 881 -31.44 -41.11 -39.14
N ALA A 882 -30.14 -40.98 -39.40
CA ALA A 882 -29.59 -39.79 -40.04
C ALA A 882 -30.15 -39.56 -41.46
N ILE A 883 -30.34 -40.63 -42.25
CA ILE A 883 -30.98 -40.57 -43.57
C ILE A 883 -32.43 -40.11 -43.44
N ALA A 884 -33.21 -40.70 -42.53
CA ALA A 884 -34.60 -40.34 -42.30
C ALA A 884 -34.74 -38.85 -41.91
N GLU A 885 -33.94 -38.37 -40.96
CA GLU A 885 -33.93 -36.96 -40.53
C GLU A 885 -33.57 -36.00 -41.67
N ARG A 886 -32.63 -36.40 -42.56
CA ARG A 886 -32.23 -35.61 -43.74
C ARG A 886 -33.28 -35.59 -44.84
N CYS A 887 -34.07 -36.65 -44.95
CA CYS A 887 -35.22 -36.73 -45.84
C CYS A 887 -36.48 -36.04 -45.25
N ASN A 888 -36.35 -35.26 -44.16
CA ASN A 888 -37.47 -34.69 -43.39
C ASN A 888 -38.50 -35.75 -42.94
N GLY A 889 -38.02 -36.97 -42.71
CA GLY A 889 -38.78 -38.14 -42.36
C GLY A 889 -38.72 -38.50 -40.87
N LYS A 890 -39.30 -39.64 -40.54
CA LYS A 890 -39.27 -40.28 -39.22
C LYS A 890 -38.80 -41.72 -39.36
N ILE A 891 -38.23 -42.28 -38.30
CA ILE A 891 -37.83 -43.67 -38.23
C ILE A 891 -38.30 -44.26 -36.90
N GLY A 892 -38.55 -45.55 -36.84
CA GLY A 892 -38.88 -46.22 -35.60
C GLY A 892 -38.87 -47.73 -35.71
N VAL A 893 -39.16 -48.38 -34.58
CA VAL A 893 -39.32 -49.82 -34.48
C VAL A 893 -40.57 -50.13 -33.67
N THR A 894 -41.28 -51.18 -34.05
CA THR A 894 -42.41 -51.73 -33.31
C THR A 894 -42.10 -53.20 -33.00
N SER A 895 -42.11 -53.58 -31.72
CA SER A 895 -41.93 -54.98 -31.29
C SER A 895 -42.74 -55.23 -30.01
N GLU A 896 -43.41 -56.39 -29.93
CA GLU A 896 -44.20 -56.77 -28.75
C GLU A 896 -43.33 -57.25 -27.57
N GLY A 897 -42.05 -57.52 -27.82
CA GLY A 897 -41.08 -58.02 -26.84
C GLY A 897 -40.18 -59.10 -27.43
N GLU A 898 -39.33 -59.70 -26.60
CA GLU A 898 -38.46 -60.80 -27.01
C GLU A 898 -39.29 -62.01 -27.48
N GLY A 899 -38.88 -62.64 -28.58
CA GLY A 899 -39.52 -63.82 -29.19
C GLY A 899 -40.70 -63.52 -30.12
N HIS A 900 -41.08 -62.25 -30.29
CA HIS A 900 -42.25 -61.84 -31.07
C HIS A 900 -41.91 -61.08 -32.36
N GLY A 901 -40.64 -61.09 -32.79
CA GLY A 901 -40.22 -60.37 -34.00
C GLY A 901 -40.21 -58.85 -33.86
N SER A 902 -39.85 -58.16 -34.93
CA SER A 902 -39.82 -56.70 -34.96
C SER A 902 -40.20 -56.13 -36.32
N THR A 903 -40.72 -54.89 -36.32
CA THR A 903 -40.99 -54.13 -37.53
C THR A 903 -40.20 -52.83 -37.48
N PHE A 904 -39.14 -52.75 -38.27
CA PHE A 904 -38.40 -51.51 -38.49
C PHE A 904 -39.06 -50.73 -39.61
N TRP A 905 -39.22 -49.42 -39.42
CA TRP A 905 -39.90 -48.59 -40.39
C TRP A 905 -39.29 -47.20 -40.51
N MET A 906 -39.45 -46.62 -41.69
CA MET A 906 -39.09 -45.24 -42.02
C MET A 906 -40.25 -44.60 -42.79
N TRP A 907 -40.58 -43.37 -42.43
CA TRP A 907 -41.52 -42.53 -43.17
C TRP A 907 -40.77 -41.34 -43.77
N THR A 908 -41.02 -41.02 -45.04
CA THR A 908 -40.51 -39.80 -45.68
C THR A 908 -41.61 -39.12 -46.50
N PRO A 909 -41.55 -37.80 -46.75
CA PRO A 909 -42.43 -37.15 -47.71
C PRO A 909 -42.31 -37.79 -49.11
N ARG A 910 -43.41 -37.80 -49.87
CA ARG A 910 -43.43 -38.35 -51.24
C ARG A 910 -42.56 -37.56 -52.23
N ASN A 911 -42.36 -36.27 -51.95
CA ASN A 911 -41.49 -35.39 -52.72
C ASN A 911 -40.47 -34.73 -51.78
N ILE A 912 -39.23 -35.23 -51.78
CA ILE A 912 -38.14 -34.65 -50.98
C ILE A 912 -37.56 -33.46 -51.75
N SER A 913 -37.52 -32.28 -51.15
CA SER A 913 -36.84 -31.09 -51.69
C SER A 913 -35.47 -30.88 -51.03
N GLU A 914 -34.50 -30.35 -51.78
CA GLU A 914 -33.22 -29.91 -51.20
C GLU A 914 -33.47 -28.78 -50.18
N ARG A 915 -32.98 -28.94 -48.95
CA ARG A 915 -32.78 -27.81 -48.04
C ARG A 915 -31.56 -27.03 -48.51
N ILE A 916 -31.75 -25.73 -48.78
CA ILE A 916 -30.65 -24.76 -48.96
C ILE A 916 -29.81 -24.69 -47.69
#